data_AF-A0A165TFY1-F1
#
_entry.id   AF-A0A165TFY1-F1
#
_cell.length_a   1.000
_cell.length_b   1.000
_cell.length_c   1.000
_cell.angle_alpha   90.00
_cell.angle_beta   90.00
_cell.angle_gamma   90.00
#
_symmetry.space_group_name_H-M   'P 1'
#
loop_
_entity.id
_entity.type
_entity.pdbx_description
1 polymer ?
#
loop_
_entity_poly.entity_id
_entity_poly.type
_entity_poly.pdbx_seq_one_letter_code
_entity_poly.pdbx_strand_id
1 'polypeptide(L)'
;MSYKLSATLSAHSADVRAVASPSNDLILSGSRDSTAICWNRTSGSSFTSTHVLKAGDRFVNALTYLPPSKDASQGFVVAGGQDKIINVFDIASGNPDPKYSLIGHSDNVCALYALANDTIISGSWDKTAKVWKDFQLTYDLKGHVHSVWTVVALDNEQFLTGSADKTIKLWQKESAVRTFEGHQDAVRGLTVIPDIGFASCSNDSEIRVWTLGGDVVYTLTGHTSFIYSLSLLPDGGLVSCGEDRSIRVWRDGECAQTIVVPAVSVWSVSTMPNGDVVSGSSDGVVRVFSIVESRWATPGDIKEYDDAVAKQALPAQQIGNVKVADLPGMEGLSQPGTHSGQTKMIRNGDKVEAYQWDAQAFTWQQVGEVMRANDDDNEYKGYDHVWDVDIGDGQMLKLPYNESENPYVAAQRFLERNNIPMAHLDAVVQHIEQHTNASGRQQTSGSTEFVDPYTGASRYVGSANSAPTAGPSFSSDPYTGSSRYSGAAAPVPPPAAPVSAPSSASSQPFILPAREPRAMNQANVKAMQNKLYEIDETLRSEISVSSLALYPQEIRFVDEAFLFLSQASSGSAPSTSLNANHLEAITSILDRWPTSSRFPVMDLSRLLIAFSPGAFSSQELRFSFMEALFAGADWGQPWTQPLAKVRETNILLLLRALANAFSGLRAVENSDWAKLILERLHQGKYSILSPKARVVLATVLYNLSCIMLRKRFDPEIRTSLLGLIFQVLETEKQESEAYHRALVALGNVVYAAKEQNAPFGATQVAEIRQAIAVVPTQFSERERPVVADVNRLL
;
A
#
# COMPACT_ATOMS: atom_id res chain seq x y z
N MET A 1 28.56 7.19 20.80
CA MET A 1 29.08 8.05 19.71
C MET A 1 28.10 8.01 18.57
N SER A 2 27.90 9.11 17.85
CA SER A 2 26.98 9.16 16.71
C SER A 2 27.70 8.97 15.37
N TYR A 3 27.02 8.32 14.44
CA TYR A 3 27.40 8.24 13.04
C TYR A 3 27.35 9.62 12.38
N LYS A 4 28.39 9.98 11.63
CA LYS A 4 28.40 11.12 10.70
C LYS A 4 28.86 10.67 9.32
N LEU A 5 28.64 11.50 8.32
CA LEU A 5 29.10 11.24 6.96
C LEU A 5 30.61 10.96 6.94
N SER A 6 30.97 9.86 6.29
CA SER A 6 32.33 9.42 6.00
C SER A 6 32.65 9.60 4.52
N ALA A 7 31.76 9.18 3.61
CA ALA A 7 31.99 9.29 2.17
C ALA A 7 30.69 9.45 1.38
N THR A 8 30.81 10.08 0.20
CA THR A 8 29.74 10.24 -0.79
C THR A 8 30.27 9.75 -2.15
N LEU A 9 29.63 8.74 -2.74
CA LEU A 9 30.08 8.08 -3.96
C LEU A 9 29.00 8.22 -5.05
N SER A 10 29.29 9.03 -6.07
CA SER A 10 28.31 9.51 -7.06
C SER A 10 28.73 9.17 -8.50
N ALA A 11 28.68 7.89 -8.87
CA ALA A 11 28.94 7.44 -10.24
C ALA A 11 27.74 6.76 -10.93
N HIS A 12 26.70 6.40 -10.18
CA HIS A 12 25.45 5.89 -10.75
C HIS A 12 24.58 7.04 -11.27
N SER A 13 23.80 6.78 -12.33
CA SER A 13 22.93 7.77 -12.98
C SER A 13 21.43 7.58 -12.71
N ALA A 14 21.09 6.58 -11.89
CA ALA A 14 19.74 6.27 -11.42
C ALA A 14 19.81 5.62 -10.03
N ASP A 15 18.67 5.28 -9.41
CA ASP A 15 18.62 4.77 -8.03
C ASP A 15 19.63 3.65 -7.75
N VAL A 16 20.41 3.79 -6.67
CA VAL A 16 21.16 2.66 -6.11
C VAL A 16 20.17 1.79 -5.33
N ARG A 17 19.92 0.59 -5.85
CA ARG A 17 18.93 -0.36 -5.34
C ARG A 17 19.49 -1.38 -4.35
N ALA A 18 20.77 -1.71 -4.47
CA ALA A 18 21.45 -2.66 -3.60
C ALA A 18 22.85 -2.14 -3.24
N VAL A 19 23.26 -2.34 -1.98
CA VAL A 19 24.65 -2.18 -1.53
C VAL A 19 25.10 -3.39 -0.72
N ALA A 20 26.39 -3.74 -0.80
CA ALA A 20 27.01 -4.77 0.04
C ALA A 20 28.45 -4.35 0.42
N SER A 21 28.85 -4.62 1.66
CA SER A 21 30.12 -4.14 2.24
C SER A 21 30.93 -5.31 2.82
N PRO A 22 31.43 -6.24 1.97
CA PRO A 22 32.05 -7.49 2.43
C PRO A 22 33.36 -7.32 3.22
N SER A 23 33.98 -6.14 3.15
CA SER A 23 35.13 -5.79 3.98
C SER A 23 35.08 -4.31 4.36
N ASN A 24 36.05 -3.85 5.15
CA ASN A 24 36.18 -2.42 5.47
C ASN A 24 36.52 -1.57 4.25
N ASP A 25 37.11 -2.18 3.23
CA ASP A 25 37.75 -1.51 2.11
C ASP A 25 37.04 -1.75 0.78
N LEU A 26 36.09 -2.68 0.69
CA LEU A 26 35.29 -2.96 -0.51
C LEU A 26 33.81 -2.68 -0.28
N ILE A 27 33.24 -1.81 -1.11
CA ILE A 27 31.79 -1.62 -1.27
C ILE A 27 31.38 -2.07 -2.67
N LEU A 28 30.24 -2.74 -2.76
CA LEU A 28 29.54 -3.04 -4.01
C LEU A 28 28.24 -2.24 -4.04
N SER A 29 27.90 -1.63 -5.17
CA SER A 29 26.62 -0.96 -5.39
C SER A 29 25.99 -1.35 -6.72
N GLY A 30 24.66 -1.43 -6.78
CA GLY A 30 23.92 -1.88 -7.95
C GLY A 30 22.71 -0.99 -8.22
N SER A 31 22.50 -0.64 -9.49
CA SER A 31 21.65 0.47 -9.88
C SER A 31 20.67 0.16 -11.03
N ARG A 32 19.61 0.97 -11.10
CA ARG A 32 18.70 1.00 -12.26
C ARG A 32 19.35 1.52 -13.54
N ASP A 33 20.57 2.06 -13.49
CA ASP A 33 21.36 2.40 -14.69
C ASP A 33 21.99 1.18 -15.40
N SER A 34 21.66 -0.03 -14.96
CA SER A 34 22.15 -1.34 -15.44
C SER A 34 23.58 -1.73 -15.05
N THR A 35 24.24 -0.94 -14.19
CA THR A 35 25.59 -1.25 -13.72
C THR A 35 25.62 -1.74 -12.28
N ALA A 36 26.66 -2.53 -11.96
CA ALA A 36 27.16 -2.69 -10.62
C ALA A 36 28.58 -2.12 -10.52
N ILE A 37 28.94 -1.48 -9.41
CA ILE A 37 30.23 -0.80 -9.23
C ILE A 37 30.94 -1.33 -7.99
N CYS A 38 32.24 -1.63 -8.14
CA CYS A 38 33.14 -1.99 -7.05
C CYS A 38 33.96 -0.76 -6.61
N TRP A 39 33.79 -0.34 -5.36
CA TRP A 39 34.49 0.79 -4.77
C TRP A 39 35.53 0.30 -3.77
N ASN A 40 36.78 0.68 -3.96
CA ASN A 40 37.85 0.38 -3.00
C ASN A 40 38.18 1.62 -2.16
N ARG A 41 38.30 1.46 -0.84
CA ARG A 41 38.77 2.49 0.09
C ARG A 41 40.27 2.71 -0.16
N THR A 42 40.66 3.96 -0.40
CA THR A 42 42.06 4.33 -0.64
C THR A 42 42.74 4.86 0.61
N SER A 43 42.02 5.66 1.41
CA SER A 43 42.49 6.17 2.69
C SER A 43 41.35 6.78 3.50
N GLY A 44 41.17 6.37 4.76
CA GLY A 44 40.21 7.02 5.68
C GLY A 44 38.78 7.05 5.12
N SER A 45 38.30 8.24 4.78
CA SER A 45 37.00 8.54 4.18
C SER A 45 36.95 8.46 2.64
N SER A 46 38.08 8.26 1.96
CA SER A 46 38.16 8.25 0.49
C SER A 46 37.99 6.85 -0.11
N PHE A 47 37.19 6.77 -1.16
CA PHE A 47 36.98 5.56 -1.98
C PHE A 47 37.11 5.91 -3.47
N THR A 48 37.51 4.94 -4.30
CA THR A 48 37.55 5.06 -5.75
C THR A 48 36.76 3.93 -6.41
N SER A 49 36.00 4.25 -7.46
CA SER A 49 35.46 3.23 -8.36
C SER A 49 36.61 2.52 -9.06
N THR A 50 36.59 1.19 -9.06
CA THR A 50 37.66 0.35 -9.65
C THR A 50 37.17 -0.52 -10.79
N HIS A 51 35.93 -1.01 -10.70
CA HIS A 51 35.32 -1.86 -11.71
C HIS A 51 33.87 -1.44 -11.90
N VAL A 52 33.45 -1.30 -13.16
CA VAL A 52 32.05 -1.12 -13.56
C VAL A 52 31.65 -2.37 -14.31
N LEU A 53 30.80 -3.18 -13.67
CA LEU A 53 30.34 -4.48 -14.13
C LEU A 53 29.01 -4.30 -14.84
N LYS A 54 28.84 -4.95 -16.00
CA LYS A 54 27.60 -4.82 -16.80
C LYS A 54 27.12 -6.19 -17.29
N ALA A 55 26.05 -6.68 -16.67
CA ALA A 55 25.37 -7.91 -17.05
C ALA A 55 24.55 -7.78 -18.34
N GLY A 56 24.03 -6.58 -18.63
CA GLY A 56 23.09 -6.31 -19.72
C GLY A 56 22.50 -4.90 -19.62
N ASP A 57 21.41 -4.63 -20.32
CA ASP A 57 20.76 -3.31 -20.40
C ASP A 57 19.49 -3.20 -19.51
N ARG A 58 19.48 -3.91 -18.37
CA ARG A 58 18.34 -3.98 -17.44
C ARG A 58 18.78 -3.65 -16.01
N PHE A 59 17.82 -3.24 -15.17
CA PHE A 59 18.11 -2.78 -13.81
C PHE A 59 18.82 -3.86 -12.99
N VAL A 60 19.96 -3.52 -12.37
CA VAL A 60 20.55 -4.31 -11.29
C VAL A 60 19.89 -3.87 -9.98
N ASN A 61 19.30 -4.80 -9.24
CA ASN A 61 18.61 -4.47 -7.99
C ASN A 61 18.82 -5.48 -6.85
N ALA A 62 19.58 -6.55 -7.09
CA ALA A 62 20.12 -7.43 -6.07
C ALA A 62 21.64 -7.57 -6.25
N LEU A 63 22.39 -7.59 -5.14
CA LEU A 63 23.83 -7.85 -5.12
C LEU A 63 24.21 -8.68 -3.91
N THR A 64 25.24 -9.52 -4.07
CA THR A 64 25.96 -10.15 -2.97
C THR A 64 27.41 -10.42 -3.37
N TYR A 65 28.23 -10.90 -2.42
CA TYR A 65 29.65 -11.15 -2.61
C TYR A 65 30.01 -12.56 -2.17
N LEU A 66 30.70 -13.31 -3.03
CA LEU A 66 31.38 -14.53 -2.65
C LEU A 66 32.83 -14.20 -2.27
N PRO A 67 33.32 -14.61 -1.08
CA PRO A 67 34.67 -14.34 -0.65
C PRO A 67 35.73 -15.06 -1.51
N PRO A 68 37.02 -14.70 -1.38
CA PRO A 68 38.07 -15.30 -2.18
C PRO A 68 38.14 -16.82 -2.03
N SER A 69 38.12 -17.51 -3.18
CA SER A 69 38.22 -18.97 -3.27
C SER A 69 39.45 -19.34 -4.12
N LYS A 70 39.68 -20.63 -4.35
CA LYS A 70 40.78 -21.09 -5.23
C LYS A 70 40.60 -20.61 -6.68
N ASP A 71 39.36 -20.38 -7.10
CA ASP A 71 39.00 -20.06 -8.49
C ASP A 71 38.72 -18.57 -8.70
N ALA A 72 38.76 -17.75 -7.64
CA ALA A 72 38.76 -16.28 -7.69
C ALA A 72 39.51 -15.69 -6.49
N SER A 73 40.72 -15.15 -6.73
CA SER A 73 41.63 -14.64 -5.70
C SER A 73 41.15 -13.35 -5.00
N GLN A 74 40.16 -12.65 -5.56
CA GLN A 74 39.49 -11.50 -4.94
C GLN A 74 37.99 -11.77 -4.70
N GLY A 75 37.53 -13.01 -4.85
CA GLY A 75 36.12 -13.37 -4.76
C GLY A 75 35.30 -12.97 -5.99
N PHE A 76 33.99 -13.17 -5.92
CA PHE A 76 33.05 -12.82 -6.99
C PHE A 76 32.03 -11.78 -6.55
N VAL A 77 31.69 -10.86 -7.44
CA VAL A 77 30.44 -10.08 -7.35
C VAL A 77 29.33 -10.89 -7.98
N VAL A 78 28.21 -11.06 -7.29
CA VAL A 78 27.02 -11.74 -7.80
C VAL A 78 25.91 -10.70 -7.91
N ALA A 79 25.41 -10.46 -9.12
CA ALA A 79 24.39 -9.45 -9.40
C ALA A 79 23.12 -10.08 -10.01
N GLY A 80 21.96 -9.55 -9.64
CA GLY A 80 20.67 -9.97 -10.19
C GLY A 80 19.74 -8.78 -10.40
N GLY A 81 18.75 -8.97 -11.27
CA GLY A 81 17.77 -7.93 -11.53
C GLY A 81 16.70 -8.30 -12.55
N GLN A 82 16.31 -7.30 -13.35
CA GLN A 82 15.12 -7.37 -14.22
C GLN A 82 15.34 -8.22 -15.48
N ASP A 83 16.59 -8.55 -15.81
CA ASP A 83 16.96 -9.53 -16.83
C ASP A 83 16.65 -10.98 -16.42
N LYS A 84 16.32 -11.23 -15.14
CA LYS A 84 15.96 -12.54 -14.55
C LYS A 84 17.14 -13.51 -14.43
N ILE A 85 18.35 -13.05 -14.71
CA ILE A 85 19.59 -13.84 -14.71
C ILE A 85 20.42 -13.39 -13.50
N ILE A 86 21.14 -14.34 -12.89
CA ILE A 86 22.11 -14.02 -11.85
C ILE A 86 23.50 -14.11 -12.48
N ASN A 87 24.22 -13.00 -12.49
CA ASN A 87 25.50 -12.87 -13.18
C ASN A 87 26.64 -12.78 -12.16
N VAL A 88 27.67 -13.60 -12.36
CA VAL A 88 28.81 -13.78 -11.45
C VAL A 88 30.08 -13.24 -12.11
N PHE A 89 30.68 -12.21 -11.51
CA PHE A 89 31.83 -11.48 -12.05
C PHE A 89 33.08 -11.73 -11.21
N ASP A 90 34.20 -12.02 -11.86
CA ASP A 90 35.49 -12.27 -11.23
C ASP A 90 36.28 -10.96 -11.12
N ILE A 91 36.36 -10.42 -9.90
CA ILE A 91 36.98 -9.10 -9.65
C ILE A 91 38.46 -9.10 -10.06
N ALA A 92 39.18 -10.20 -9.82
CA ALA A 92 40.60 -10.30 -10.12
C ALA A 92 40.89 -10.33 -11.63
N SER A 93 39.91 -10.69 -12.45
CA SER A 93 40.05 -10.74 -13.91
C SER A 93 40.05 -9.36 -14.58
N GLY A 94 39.49 -8.33 -13.92
CA GLY A 94 39.23 -7.02 -14.52
C GLY A 94 38.21 -7.03 -15.68
N ASN A 95 37.59 -8.16 -15.99
CA ASN A 95 36.62 -8.29 -17.08
C ASN A 95 35.25 -7.72 -16.64
N PRO A 96 34.65 -6.76 -17.39
CA PRO A 96 33.30 -6.27 -17.09
C PRO A 96 32.18 -7.27 -17.40
N ASP A 97 32.46 -8.32 -18.18
CA ASP A 97 31.51 -9.37 -18.55
C ASP A 97 31.45 -10.50 -17.48
N PRO A 98 30.29 -11.19 -17.31
CA PRO A 98 30.16 -12.26 -16.32
C PRO A 98 30.95 -13.52 -16.70
N LYS A 99 31.57 -14.15 -15.69
CA LYS A 99 32.25 -15.46 -15.80
C LYS A 99 31.25 -16.62 -15.76
N TYR A 100 30.15 -16.46 -15.00
CA TYR A 100 29.02 -17.41 -14.96
C TYR A 100 27.70 -16.65 -14.98
N SER A 101 26.68 -17.25 -15.60
CA SER A 101 25.29 -16.76 -15.61
C SER A 101 24.36 -17.88 -15.17
N LEU A 102 23.70 -17.70 -14.03
CA LEU A 102 22.74 -18.65 -13.46
C LEU A 102 21.35 -18.33 -14.01
N ILE A 103 20.79 -19.27 -14.76
CA ILE A 103 19.50 -19.12 -15.45
C ILE A 103 18.49 -20.06 -14.77
N GLY A 104 17.32 -19.53 -14.39
CA GLY A 104 16.26 -20.37 -13.82
C GLY A 104 15.08 -19.61 -13.20
N HIS A 105 15.23 -18.35 -12.84
CA HIS A 105 14.10 -17.50 -12.45
C HIS A 105 13.29 -17.04 -13.66
N SER A 106 11.97 -16.94 -13.52
CA SER A 106 11.06 -16.52 -14.60
C SER A 106 10.62 -15.06 -14.48
N ASP A 107 11.03 -14.34 -13.43
CA ASP A 107 10.83 -12.91 -13.24
C ASP A 107 11.98 -12.25 -12.46
N ASN A 108 11.92 -10.93 -12.26
CA ASN A 108 12.97 -10.09 -11.66
C ASN A 108 13.55 -10.69 -10.37
N VAL A 109 14.87 -10.89 -10.33
CA VAL A 109 15.61 -11.33 -9.15
C VAL A 109 15.89 -10.11 -8.26
N CYS A 110 15.22 -10.00 -7.12
CA CYS A 110 15.26 -8.83 -6.23
C CYS A 110 15.97 -9.06 -4.89
N ALA A 111 16.39 -10.29 -4.59
CA ALA A 111 17.17 -10.60 -3.40
C ALA A 111 18.31 -11.56 -3.73
N LEU A 112 19.47 -11.34 -3.13
CA LEU A 112 20.64 -12.22 -3.21
C LEU A 112 21.34 -12.30 -1.86
N TYR A 113 21.77 -13.50 -1.49
CA TYR A 113 22.62 -13.78 -0.34
C TYR A 113 23.66 -14.83 -0.71
N ALA A 114 24.84 -14.81 -0.09
CA ALA A 114 25.91 -15.75 -0.37
C ALA A 114 26.58 -16.25 0.93
N LEU A 115 26.98 -17.52 0.92
CA LEU A 115 27.83 -18.14 1.93
C LEU A 115 29.25 -18.32 1.38
N ALA A 116 30.23 -18.46 2.28
CA ALA A 116 31.65 -18.58 1.95
C ALA A 116 32.06 -19.89 1.22
N ASN A 117 31.11 -20.78 0.93
CA ASN A 117 31.30 -22.07 0.28
C ASN A 117 30.62 -22.13 -1.11
N ASP A 118 30.64 -21.02 -1.85
CA ASP A 118 30.07 -20.90 -3.20
C ASP A 118 28.56 -21.25 -3.28
N THR A 119 27.85 -21.17 -2.14
CA THR A 119 26.39 -21.26 -2.08
C THR A 119 25.78 -19.87 -2.21
N ILE A 120 24.95 -19.66 -3.24
CA ILE A 120 24.17 -18.45 -3.48
C ILE A 120 22.69 -18.77 -3.21
N ILE A 121 21.95 -17.83 -2.64
CA ILE A 121 20.48 -17.87 -2.53
C ILE A 121 19.93 -16.65 -3.25
N SER A 122 18.88 -16.85 -4.05
CA SER A 122 18.18 -15.78 -4.76
C SER A 122 16.68 -15.78 -4.45
N GLY A 123 16.08 -14.59 -4.39
CA GLY A 123 14.62 -14.38 -4.31
C GLY A 123 14.11 -13.60 -5.51
N SER A 124 12.94 -13.97 -6.02
CA SER A 124 12.38 -13.40 -7.25
C SER A 124 10.89 -13.06 -7.15
N TRP A 125 10.45 -12.20 -8.08
CA TRP A 125 9.04 -11.89 -8.34
C TRP A 125 8.25 -13.09 -8.90
N ASP A 126 8.94 -14.15 -9.35
CA ASP A 126 8.31 -15.42 -9.73
C ASP A 126 7.77 -16.24 -8.54
N LYS A 127 7.83 -15.68 -7.32
CA LYS A 127 7.35 -16.24 -6.05
C LYS A 127 8.19 -17.40 -5.51
N THR A 128 9.33 -17.68 -6.14
CA THR A 128 10.30 -18.69 -5.67
C THR A 128 11.54 -18.04 -5.08
N ALA A 129 12.20 -18.77 -4.21
CA ALA A 129 13.63 -18.60 -3.97
C ALA A 129 14.39 -19.80 -4.53
N LYS A 130 15.66 -19.61 -4.89
CA LYS A 130 16.50 -20.69 -5.44
C LYS A 130 17.85 -20.71 -4.74
N VAL A 131 18.35 -21.91 -4.48
CA VAL A 131 19.66 -22.14 -3.87
C VAL A 131 20.57 -22.75 -4.92
N TRP A 132 21.71 -22.12 -5.13
CA TRP A 132 22.71 -22.50 -6.12
C TRP A 132 23.98 -22.90 -5.39
N LYS A 133 24.59 -24.03 -5.74
CA LYS A 133 25.89 -24.49 -5.21
C LYS A 133 26.77 -24.84 -6.39
N ASP A 134 28.05 -24.49 -6.35
CA ASP A 134 28.98 -24.65 -7.49
C ASP A 134 28.41 -24.06 -8.79
N PHE A 135 27.67 -22.95 -8.68
CA PHE A 135 26.93 -22.29 -9.77
C PHE A 135 25.84 -23.14 -10.45
N GLN A 136 25.36 -24.21 -9.79
CA GLN A 136 24.27 -25.08 -10.25
C GLN A 136 23.04 -25.01 -9.33
N LEU A 137 21.84 -25.03 -9.90
CA LEU A 137 20.59 -25.04 -9.12
C LEU A 137 20.51 -26.32 -8.28
N THR A 138 20.45 -26.16 -6.95
CA THR A 138 20.42 -27.25 -5.98
C THR A 138 19.03 -27.41 -5.34
N TYR A 139 18.39 -26.31 -4.92
CA TYR A 139 17.03 -26.33 -4.35
C TYR A 139 16.14 -25.25 -4.98
N ASP A 140 14.87 -25.58 -5.20
CA ASP A 140 13.86 -24.68 -5.77
C ASP A 140 12.74 -24.46 -4.74
N LEU A 141 12.88 -23.40 -3.94
CA LEU A 141 12.08 -23.12 -2.74
C LEU A 141 10.71 -22.55 -3.16
N LYS A 142 9.73 -23.44 -3.30
CA LYS A 142 8.35 -23.14 -3.72
C LYS A 142 7.37 -23.24 -2.56
N GLY A 143 6.63 -22.16 -2.30
CA GLY A 143 5.62 -22.13 -1.23
C GLY A 143 5.15 -20.75 -0.78
N HIS A 144 5.81 -19.67 -1.21
CA HIS A 144 5.25 -18.32 -1.12
C HIS A 144 4.20 -18.09 -2.20
N VAL A 145 3.19 -17.27 -1.92
CA VAL A 145 2.08 -16.96 -2.85
C VAL A 145 2.28 -15.65 -3.60
N HIS A 146 3.25 -14.83 -3.17
CA HIS A 146 3.71 -13.60 -3.82
C HIS A 146 5.25 -13.52 -3.84
N SER A 147 5.79 -12.48 -4.51
CA SER A 147 7.22 -12.23 -4.72
C SER A 147 8.07 -12.41 -3.45
N VAL A 148 9.19 -13.11 -3.56
CA VAL A 148 10.18 -13.24 -2.48
C VAL A 148 11.13 -12.05 -2.54
N TRP A 149 11.02 -11.13 -1.58
CA TRP A 149 11.74 -9.86 -1.57
C TRP A 149 13.06 -9.88 -0.81
N THR A 150 13.28 -10.88 0.03
CA THR A 150 14.49 -10.99 0.84
C THR A 150 14.80 -12.46 1.15
N VAL A 151 16.08 -12.80 1.16
CA VAL A 151 16.59 -14.16 1.40
C VAL A 151 17.85 -14.08 2.25
N VAL A 152 18.02 -15.04 3.17
CA VAL A 152 19.18 -15.16 4.07
C VAL A 152 19.49 -16.64 4.30
N ALA A 153 20.77 -17.00 4.34
CA ALA A 153 21.18 -18.33 4.79
C ALA A 153 21.39 -18.35 6.32
N LEU A 154 20.96 -19.41 6.98
CA LEU A 154 21.37 -19.73 8.35
C LEU A 154 22.57 -20.70 8.35
N ASP A 155 22.52 -21.69 7.45
CA ASP A 155 23.61 -22.62 7.17
C ASP A 155 23.53 -23.15 5.73
N ASN A 156 24.26 -24.22 5.41
CA ASN A 156 24.36 -24.81 4.08
C ASN A 156 23.05 -25.49 3.58
N GLU A 157 22.09 -25.73 4.46
CA GLU A 157 20.81 -26.38 4.21
C GLU A 157 19.61 -25.65 4.83
N GLN A 158 19.82 -24.70 5.75
CA GLN A 158 18.76 -23.86 6.34
C GLN A 158 18.73 -22.44 5.80
N PHE A 159 17.54 -22.01 5.36
CA PHE A 159 17.34 -20.73 4.66
C PHE A 159 16.10 -20.01 5.17
N LEU A 160 16.16 -18.68 5.25
CA LEU A 160 15.00 -17.81 5.50
C LEU A 160 14.62 -17.03 4.24
N THR A 161 13.33 -16.92 3.98
CA THR A 161 12.79 -16.11 2.87
C THR A 161 11.64 -15.23 3.37
N GLY A 162 11.62 -13.95 2.99
CA GLY A 162 10.54 -13.00 3.28
C GLY A 162 9.84 -12.54 2.00
N SER A 163 8.51 -12.40 2.04
CA SER A 163 7.69 -12.21 0.85
C SER A 163 6.66 -11.08 0.95
N ALA A 164 6.16 -10.66 -0.21
CA ALA A 164 4.97 -9.83 -0.35
C ALA A 164 3.67 -10.51 0.12
N ASP A 165 3.70 -11.81 0.41
CA ASP A 165 2.60 -12.49 1.10
C ASP A 165 2.57 -12.26 2.62
N LYS A 166 3.42 -11.35 3.12
CA LYS A 166 3.53 -10.91 4.52
C LYS A 166 4.12 -11.97 5.46
N THR A 167 4.46 -13.15 4.92
CA THR A 167 5.05 -14.25 5.71
C THR A 167 6.56 -14.32 5.52
N ILE A 168 7.20 -14.96 6.50
CA ILE A 168 8.58 -15.42 6.41
C ILE A 168 8.54 -16.94 6.46
N LYS A 169 9.42 -17.63 5.72
CA LYS A 169 9.51 -19.10 5.76
C LYS A 169 10.92 -19.53 6.09
N LEU A 170 11.03 -20.50 7.00
CA LEU A 170 12.25 -21.27 7.24
C LEU A 170 12.18 -22.55 6.41
N TRP A 171 13.24 -22.79 5.66
CA TRP A 171 13.41 -23.96 4.81
C TRP A 171 14.50 -24.85 5.37
N GLN A 172 14.29 -26.16 5.33
CA GLN A 172 15.36 -27.16 5.40
C GLN A 172 15.43 -27.80 4.01
N LYS A 173 16.53 -27.57 3.29
CA LYS A 173 16.67 -27.92 1.87
C LYS A 173 15.55 -27.24 1.07
N GLU A 174 14.79 -28.01 0.31
CA GLU A 174 13.63 -27.56 -0.46
C GLU A 174 12.31 -27.52 0.32
N SER A 175 12.28 -28.04 1.56
CA SER A 175 11.05 -28.14 2.36
C SER A 175 10.87 -26.96 3.29
N ALA A 176 9.74 -26.25 3.19
CA ALA A 176 9.34 -25.24 4.17
C ALA A 176 8.95 -25.94 5.50
N VAL A 177 9.80 -25.79 6.52
CA VAL A 177 9.60 -26.42 7.84
C VAL A 177 8.87 -25.53 8.84
N ARG A 178 8.81 -24.21 8.59
CA ARG A 178 8.05 -23.24 9.40
C ARG A 178 7.64 -22.04 8.56
N THR A 179 6.47 -21.48 8.86
CA THR A 179 6.05 -20.14 8.43
C THR A 179 5.94 -19.26 9.67
N PHE A 180 6.44 -18.04 9.61
CA PHE A 180 6.27 -17.00 10.62
C PHE A 180 5.27 -15.98 10.09
N GLU A 181 4.27 -15.68 10.90
CA GLU A 181 3.18 -14.74 10.61
C GLU A 181 3.19 -13.63 11.66
N GLY A 182 2.86 -12.40 11.26
CA GLY A 182 2.73 -11.29 12.20
C GLY A 182 2.94 -9.91 11.59
N HIS A 183 3.81 -9.78 10.59
CA HIS A 183 3.88 -8.58 9.77
C HIS A 183 2.55 -8.33 9.04
N GLN A 184 2.16 -7.06 8.95
CA GLN A 184 0.87 -6.64 8.40
C GLN A 184 0.96 -6.21 6.92
N ASP A 185 2.16 -6.13 6.37
CA ASP A 185 2.43 -5.88 4.95
C ASP A 185 3.70 -6.66 4.51
N ALA A 186 4.15 -6.45 3.27
CA ALA A 186 5.26 -7.17 2.64
C ALA A 186 6.56 -7.09 3.45
N VAL A 187 7.18 -8.25 3.69
CA VAL A 187 8.50 -8.32 4.33
C VAL A 187 9.58 -7.99 3.29
N ARG A 188 10.48 -7.07 3.63
CA ARG A 188 11.42 -6.42 2.71
C ARG A 188 12.89 -6.69 3.01
N GLY A 189 13.23 -6.92 4.28
CA GLY A 189 14.59 -7.24 4.71
C GLY A 189 14.59 -8.33 5.77
N LEU A 190 15.68 -9.08 5.81
CA LEU A 190 16.00 -10.11 6.80
C LEU A 190 17.47 -9.97 7.18
N THR A 191 17.81 -10.23 8.44
CA THR A 191 19.19 -10.41 8.88
C THR A 191 19.26 -11.40 10.03
N VAL A 192 20.32 -12.23 10.09
CA VAL A 192 20.53 -13.15 11.22
C VAL A 192 20.95 -12.34 12.43
N ILE A 193 20.41 -12.67 13.61
CA ILE A 193 20.92 -12.17 14.89
C ILE A 193 21.50 -13.38 15.63
N PRO A 194 22.85 -13.45 15.78
CA PRO A 194 23.51 -14.50 16.54
C PRO A 194 22.85 -14.72 17.91
N ASP A 195 22.80 -15.98 18.34
CA ASP A 195 22.26 -16.44 19.63
C ASP A 195 20.77 -16.18 19.90
N ILE A 196 20.05 -15.44 19.04
CA ILE A 196 18.60 -15.18 19.14
C ILE A 196 17.82 -15.85 18.00
N GLY A 197 18.22 -15.60 16.75
CA GLY A 197 17.49 -16.01 15.56
C GLY A 197 17.68 -15.05 14.40
N PHE A 198 16.68 -14.23 14.10
CA PHE A 198 16.73 -13.26 13.00
C PHE A 198 15.89 -12.02 13.28
N ALA A 199 16.14 -10.94 12.56
CA ALA A 199 15.22 -9.82 12.44
C ALA A 199 14.71 -9.64 11.02
N SER A 200 13.51 -9.09 10.90
CA SER A 200 12.85 -8.74 9.65
C SER A 200 12.35 -7.31 9.67
N CYS A 201 12.29 -6.67 8.51
CA CYS A 201 11.67 -5.35 8.35
C CYS A 201 10.65 -5.37 7.20
N SER A 202 9.64 -4.49 7.27
CA SER A 202 8.44 -4.59 6.44
C SER A 202 7.90 -3.23 5.96
N ASN A 203 7.01 -3.28 4.97
CA ASN A 203 6.17 -2.15 4.56
C ASN A 203 5.19 -1.69 5.67
N ASP A 204 4.96 -2.48 6.73
CA ASP A 204 4.14 -2.05 7.89
C ASP A 204 4.86 -1.04 8.83
N SER A 205 6.10 -0.64 8.49
CA SER A 205 6.94 0.29 9.26
C SER A 205 7.50 -0.30 10.58
N GLU A 206 7.37 -1.62 10.80
CA GLU A 206 7.97 -2.31 11.94
C GLU A 206 9.23 -3.12 11.55
N ILE A 207 10.15 -3.21 12.51
CA ILE A 207 11.17 -4.27 12.55
C ILE A 207 10.76 -5.26 13.63
N ARG A 208 10.83 -6.56 13.35
CA ARG A 208 10.57 -7.61 14.34
C ARG A 208 11.78 -8.51 14.50
N VAL A 209 12.16 -8.77 15.74
CA VAL A 209 13.19 -9.73 16.14
C VAL A 209 12.50 -11.03 16.54
N TRP A 210 12.92 -12.15 15.96
CA TRP A 210 12.27 -13.46 16.10
C TRP A 210 13.24 -14.51 16.63
N THR A 211 12.73 -15.41 17.46
CA THR A 211 13.36 -16.72 17.68
C THR A 211 13.11 -17.60 16.44
N LEU A 212 14.01 -18.57 16.18
CA LEU A 212 13.72 -19.64 15.20
C LEU A 212 12.54 -20.55 15.64
N GLY A 213 12.13 -20.46 16.92
CA GLY A 213 10.95 -21.11 17.48
C GLY A 213 9.62 -20.48 17.05
N GLY A 214 9.63 -19.24 16.56
CA GLY A 214 8.45 -18.51 16.08
C GLY A 214 8.07 -17.28 16.91
N ASP A 215 8.70 -17.08 18.06
CA ASP A 215 8.33 -16.03 19.02
C ASP A 215 8.92 -14.68 18.61
N VAL A 216 8.15 -13.60 18.72
CA VAL A 216 8.67 -12.23 18.58
C VAL A 216 9.28 -11.80 19.92
N VAL A 217 10.59 -11.53 19.92
CA VAL A 217 11.35 -11.07 21.09
C VAL A 217 11.26 -9.55 21.26
N TYR A 218 11.35 -8.82 20.14
CA TYR A 218 11.22 -7.37 20.09
C TYR A 218 10.44 -6.94 18.85
N THR A 219 9.64 -5.89 18.98
CA THR A 219 9.12 -5.10 17.87
C THR A 219 9.70 -3.70 17.99
N LEU A 220 10.49 -3.26 17.01
CA LEU A 220 11.10 -1.95 16.97
C LEU A 220 10.27 -1.04 16.06
N THR A 221 9.69 0.00 16.64
CA THR A 221 8.87 1.00 15.96
C THR A 221 9.61 2.34 15.92
N GLY A 222 9.42 3.13 14.87
CA GLY A 222 9.98 4.47 14.77
C GLY A 222 10.27 4.92 13.34
N HIS A 223 10.49 3.98 12.42
CA HIS A 223 10.33 4.27 10.99
C HIS A 223 8.88 4.70 10.73
N THR A 224 8.72 5.65 9.81
CA THR A 224 7.45 6.38 9.62
C THR A 224 6.80 6.10 8.26
N SER A 225 7.41 5.18 7.53
CA SER A 225 7.00 4.67 6.23
C SER A 225 7.74 3.34 5.99
N PHE A 226 7.58 2.77 4.80
CA PHE A 226 8.09 1.45 4.44
C PHE A 226 9.59 1.29 4.72
N ILE A 227 9.96 0.24 5.46
CA ILE A 227 11.35 -0.15 5.67
C ILE A 227 11.77 -1.09 4.54
N TYR A 228 12.90 -0.81 3.90
CA TYR A 228 13.32 -1.51 2.68
C TYR A 228 14.48 -2.47 2.89
N SER A 229 15.32 -2.25 3.91
CA SER A 229 16.51 -3.05 4.15
C SER A 229 16.92 -2.98 5.63
N LEU A 230 17.64 -4.01 6.06
CA LEU A 230 18.09 -4.23 7.43
C LEU A 230 19.48 -4.89 7.42
N SER A 231 20.37 -4.48 8.32
CA SER A 231 21.72 -5.04 8.49
C SER A 231 22.10 -5.10 9.97
N LEU A 232 22.96 -6.05 10.34
CA LEU A 232 23.48 -6.21 11.70
C LEU A 232 24.78 -5.42 11.88
N LEU A 233 24.96 -4.76 13.03
CA LEU A 233 26.23 -4.17 13.46
C LEU A 233 27.14 -5.23 14.11
N PRO A 234 28.48 -5.10 14.01
CA PRO A 234 29.43 -5.99 14.71
C PRO A 234 29.27 -6.03 16.23
N ASP A 235 28.58 -5.05 16.82
CA ASP A 235 28.29 -4.94 18.25
C ASP A 235 26.89 -5.44 18.64
N GLY A 236 26.15 -6.06 17.72
CA GLY A 236 24.81 -6.64 17.94
C GLY A 236 23.64 -5.67 17.72
N GLY A 237 23.90 -4.37 17.52
CA GLY A 237 22.86 -3.42 17.10
C GLY A 237 22.33 -3.71 15.68
N LEU A 238 21.19 -3.13 15.32
CA LEU A 238 20.63 -3.21 13.97
C LEU A 238 20.73 -1.86 13.26
N VAL A 239 20.77 -1.88 11.93
CA VAL A 239 20.60 -0.69 11.09
C VAL A 239 19.56 -0.96 10.02
N SER A 240 18.60 -0.05 9.87
CA SER A 240 17.53 -0.13 8.87
C SER A 240 17.46 1.13 8.03
N CYS A 241 16.82 1.06 6.87
CA CYS A 241 16.55 2.23 6.03
C CYS A 241 15.22 2.11 5.27
N GLY A 242 14.62 3.23 4.86
CA GLY A 242 13.29 3.23 4.26
C GLY A 242 12.90 4.41 3.37
N GLU A 243 11.61 4.45 3.03
CA GLU A 243 10.93 5.51 2.27
C GLU A 243 10.79 6.81 3.08
N ASP A 244 10.98 6.77 4.40
CA ASP A 244 10.98 7.97 5.26
C ASP A 244 12.26 8.81 5.17
N ARG A 245 13.11 8.55 4.16
CA ARG A 245 14.40 9.20 3.91
C ARG A 245 15.43 8.99 5.02
N SER A 246 15.19 8.05 5.95
CA SER A 246 16.07 7.82 7.09
C SER A 246 16.84 6.51 7.01
N ILE A 247 18.02 6.53 7.63
CA ILE A 247 18.71 5.35 8.14
C ILE A 247 18.59 5.41 9.67
N ARG A 248 18.19 4.31 10.31
CA ARG A 248 18.04 4.24 11.77
C ARG A 248 18.95 3.18 12.36
N VAL A 249 19.60 3.53 13.46
CA VAL A 249 20.48 2.66 14.23
C VAL A 249 19.76 2.27 15.52
N TRP A 250 19.65 0.98 15.76
CA TRP A 250 18.90 0.41 16.88
C TRP A 250 19.82 -0.32 17.83
N ARG A 251 19.63 -0.09 19.14
CA ARG A 251 20.39 -0.71 20.23
C ARG A 251 19.45 -0.95 21.39
N ASP A 252 19.58 -2.11 22.05
CA ASP A 252 18.86 -2.42 23.30
C ASP A 252 17.32 -2.27 23.23
N GLY A 253 16.74 -2.39 22.03
CA GLY A 253 15.31 -2.22 21.77
C GLY A 253 14.89 -0.82 21.30
N GLU A 254 15.80 0.16 21.30
CA GLU A 254 15.51 1.57 21.03
C GLU A 254 16.22 2.12 19.78
N CYS A 255 15.68 3.21 19.22
CA CYS A 255 16.28 3.94 18.09
C CYS A 255 17.39 4.89 18.57
N ALA A 256 18.60 4.35 18.77
CA ALA A 256 19.77 5.09 19.26
C ALA A 256 20.22 6.25 18.35
N GLN A 257 19.94 6.21 17.04
CA GLN A 257 20.18 7.35 16.13
C GLN A 257 19.31 7.28 14.87
N THR A 258 18.81 8.45 14.43
CA THR A 258 18.25 8.65 13.08
C THR A 258 19.22 9.49 12.25
N ILE A 259 19.48 9.07 11.01
CA ILE A 259 20.30 9.79 10.02
C ILE A 259 19.38 10.11 8.84
N VAL A 260 19.07 11.39 8.62
CA VAL A 260 18.26 11.83 7.46
C VAL A 260 19.16 11.97 6.24
N VAL A 261 18.77 11.34 5.14
CA VAL A 261 19.50 11.32 3.86
C VAL A 261 18.79 12.25 2.86
N PRO A 262 19.51 13.05 2.05
CA PRO A 262 18.91 13.97 1.08
C PRO A 262 18.46 13.25 -0.21
N ALA A 263 17.61 12.24 -0.07
CA ALA A 263 17.00 11.45 -1.14
C ALA A 263 15.52 11.17 -0.83
N VAL A 264 14.73 10.74 -1.82
CA VAL A 264 13.31 10.38 -1.61
C VAL A 264 13.18 9.04 -0.90
N SER A 265 14.07 8.09 -1.19
CA SER A 265 14.07 6.75 -0.61
C SER A 265 15.50 6.29 -0.33
N VAL A 266 15.71 5.59 0.78
CA VAL A 266 16.95 4.83 1.03
C VAL A 266 16.63 3.35 0.82
N TRP A 267 17.08 2.78 -0.29
CA TRP A 267 16.65 1.46 -0.77
C TRP A 267 17.35 0.29 -0.08
N SER A 268 18.61 0.46 0.29
CA SER A 268 19.46 -0.62 0.79
C SER A 268 20.46 -0.10 1.81
N VAL A 269 20.71 -0.87 2.87
CA VAL A 269 21.73 -0.63 3.88
C VAL A 269 22.61 -1.86 4.07
N SER A 270 23.91 -1.65 4.30
CA SER A 270 24.89 -2.69 4.59
C SER A 270 25.92 -2.17 5.59
N THR A 271 26.30 -3.00 6.56
CA THR A 271 27.33 -2.65 7.55
C THR A 271 28.68 -3.28 7.23
N MET A 272 29.77 -2.55 7.47
CA MET A 272 31.15 -3.02 7.39
C MET A 272 31.64 -3.67 8.70
N PRO A 273 32.64 -4.57 8.65
CA PRO A 273 33.25 -5.17 9.85
C PRO A 273 33.81 -4.16 10.87
N ASN A 274 34.20 -2.95 10.46
CA ASN A 274 34.67 -1.86 11.32
C ASN A 274 33.53 -1.01 11.95
N GLY A 275 32.27 -1.39 11.71
CA GLY A 275 31.07 -0.69 12.17
C GLY A 275 30.61 0.48 11.31
N ASP A 276 31.28 0.82 10.20
CA ASP A 276 30.79 1.83 9.26
C ASP A 276 29.51 1.34 8.55
N VAL A 277 28.58 2.26 8.28
CA VAL A 277 27.28 1.98 7.65
C VAL A 277 27.26 2.53 6.23
N VAL A 278 26.84 1.71 5.27
CA VAL A 278 26.74 2.06 3.84
C VAL A 278 25.27 2.05 3.40
N SER A 279 24.85 3.04 2.62
CA SER A 279 23.48 3.14 2.11
C SER A 279 23.43 3.43 0.61
N GLY A 280 22.51 2.76 -0.10
CA GLY A 280 22.12 3.07 -1.48
C GLY A 280 20.80 3.84 -1.54
N SER A 281 20.78 4.96 -2.26
CA SER A 281 19.69 5.93 -2.24
C SER A 281 19.06 6.20 -3.63
N SER A 282 17.84 6.73 -3.64
CA SER A 282 17.05 7.01 -4.85
C SER A 282 17.64 8.10 -5.76
N ASP A 283 18.57 8.90 -5.25
CA ASP A 283 19.30 9.96 -5.95
C ASP A 283 20.53 9.44 -6.76
N GLY A 284 20.77 8.12 -6.74
CA GLY A 284 21.92 7.51 -7.41
C GLY A 284 23.23 7.60 -6.65
N VAL A 285 23.17 7.95 -5.35
CA VAL A 285 24.37 8.13 -4.52
C VAL A 285 24.50 7.00 -3.51
N VAL A 286 25.72 6.47 -3.36
CA VAL A 286 26.11 5.64 -2.21
C VAL A 286 26.69 6.55 -1.15
N ARG A 287 26.28 6.37 0.11
CA ARG A 287 26.83 7.12 1.24
C ARG A 287 27.38 6.17 2.30
N VAL A 288 28.48 6.57 2.93
CA VAL A 288 29.13 5.86 4.02
C VAL A 288 29.07 6.75 5.26
N PHE A 289 28.75 6.17 6.42
CA PHE A 289 28.69 6.84 7.71
C PHE A 289 29.58 6.13 8.73
N SER A 290 30.24 6.88 9.60
CA SER A 290 31.14 6.33 10.63
C SER A 290 30.90 6.95 12.00
N ILE A 291 31.01 6.15 13.05
CA ILE A 291 31.10 6.64 14.44
C ILE A 291 32.51 7.12 14.82
N VAL A 292 33.52 6.79 14.00
CA VAL A 292 34.93 7.10 14.28
C VAL A 292 35.30 8.41 13.60
N GLU A 293 35.62 9.42 14.40
CA GLU A 293 35.96 10.77 13.96
C GLU A 293 37.09 10.83 12.93
N SER A 294 38.12 9.97 13.06
CA SER A 294 39.22 9.89 12.10
C SER A 294 38.84 9.32 10.73
N ARG A 295 37.58 8.89 10.53
CA ARG A 295 37.01 8.44 9.25
C ARG A 295 35.86 9.32 8.78
N TRP A 296 35.56 10.44 9.44
CA TRP A 296 34.57 11.39 8.94
C TRP A 296 35.04 12.04 7.64
N ALA A 297 34.08 12.52 6.84
CA ALA A 297 34.36 13.32 5.65
C ALA A 297 34.96 14.69 6.07
N THR A 298 35.41 15.50 5.11
CA THR A 298 35.93 16.82 5.49
C THR A 298 34.79 17.69 6.05
N PRO A 299 35.08 18.73 6.86
CA PRO A 299 34.05 19.66 7.33
C PRO A 299 33.29 20.35 6.19
N GLY A 300 33.89 20.45 4.99
CA GLY A 300 33.22 20.91 3.77
C GLY A 300 32.17 19.92 3.29
N ASP A 301 32.54 18.65 3.09
CA ASP A 301 31.63 17.60 2.60
C ASP A 301 30.47 17.34 3.57
N ILE A 302 30.74 17.36 4.89
CA ILE A 302 29.70 17.25 5.92
C ILE A 302 28.73 18.42 5.80
N LYS A 303 29.24 19.65 5.65
CA LYS A 303 28.40 20.83 5.47
C LYS A 303 27.59 20.77 4.17
N GLU A 304 28.17 20.31 3.06
CA GLU A 304 27.43 20.15 1.80
C GLU A 304 26.29 19.14 1.91
N TYR A 305 26.51 18.06 2.67
CA TYR A 305 25.49 17.08 3.01
C TYR A 305 24.40 17.68 3.90
N ASP A 306 24.77 18.38 4.98
CA ASP A 306 23.83 19.03 5.88
C ASP A 306 23.00 20.11 5.14
N ASP A 307 23.64 20.91 4.27
CA ASP A 307 23.00 21.89 3.39
C ASP A 307 22.06 21.21 2.38
N ALA A 308 22.38 20.00 1.88
CA ALA A 308 21.52 19.23 0.99
C ALA A 308 20.30 18.65 1.71
N VAL A 309 20.48 18.17 2.95
CA VAL A 309 19.38 17.74 3.83
C VAL A 309 18.48 18.93 4.16
N ALA A 310 19.06 20.08 4.53
CA ALA A 310 18.34 21.30 4.86
C ALA A 310 17.56 21.89 3.67
N LYS A 311 18.01 21.70 2.43
CA LYS A 311 17.26 22.08 1.21
C LYS A 311 16.06 21.18 0.92
N GLN A 312 16.04 19.95 1.43
CA GLN A 312 14.95 18.97 1.26
C GLN A 312 14.06 18.84 2.51
N ALA A 313 14.51 19.35 3.65
CA ALA A 313 13.62 19.83 4.69
C ALA A 313 12.85 21.04 4.13
N LEU A 314 11.53 21.09 4.35
CA LEU A 314 10.78 22.31 4.12
C LEU A 314 11.37 23.40 5.04
N PRO A 315 11.51 24.66 4.60
CA PRO A 315 12.03 25.70 5.46
C PRO A 315 11.12 25.84 6.69
N ALA A 316 11.64 25.54 7.88
CA ALA A 316 10.99 25.80 9.18
C ALA A 316 10.95 27.31 9.51
N GLN A 317 10.70 28.14 8.50
CA GLN A 317 10.59 29.60 8.52
C GLN A 317 9.28 30.04 7.85
N GLN A 318 8.17 29.41 8.23
CA GLN A 318 6.84 30.00 8.12
C GLN A 318 6.13 29.94 9.49
N ILE A 319 6.59 30.79 10.40
CA ILE A 319 5.73 31.24 11.50
C ILE A 319 4.68 32.18 10.88
N GLY A 320 3.42 31.74 10.82
CA GLY A 320 2.24 32.59 10.65
C GLY A 320 2.28 33.68 9.57
N ASN A 321 2.34 33.31 8.29
CA ASN A 321 1.86 34.10 7.14
C ASN A 321 2.25 35.60 7.00
N VAL A 322 3.34 36.09 7.62
CA VAL A 322 3.81 37.47 7.42
C VAL A 322 5.32 37.52 7.17
N LYS A 323 5.73 38.06 6.03
CA LYS A 323 7.13 38.43 5.76
C LYS A 323 7.46 39.72 6.48
N VAL A 324 8.44 39.70 7.39
CA VAL A 324 8.89 40.88 8.15
C VAL A 324 9.37 42.03 7.26
N ALA A 325 9.81 41.73 6.03
CA ALA A 325 10.20 42.73 5.04
C ALA A 325 9.02 43.55 4.48
N ASP A 326 7.81 43.01 4.51
CA ASP A 326 6.60 43.61 3.92
C ASP A 326 5.77 44.40 4.97
N LEU A 327 6.24 44.47 6.21
CA LEU A 327 5.57 45.20 7.30
C LEU A 327 5.74 46.73 7.16
N PRO A 328 4.66 47.52 7.33
CA PRO A 328 4.75 48.98 7.28
C PRO A 328 5.58 49.54 8.45
N GLY A 329 6.33 50.60 8.18
CA GLY A 329 7.04 51.38 9.21
C GLY A 329 6.09 52.19 10.10
N MET A 330 6.63 52.98 11.03
CA MET A 330 5.84 53.80 11.97
C MET A 330 4.79 54.71 11.32
N GLU A 331 4.98 55.10 10.06
CA GLU A 331 4.01 55.83 9.24
C GLU A 331 2.65 55.11 9.12
N GLY A 332 2.61 53.78 9.23
CA GLY A 332 1.39 52.97 9.19
C GLY A 332 0.40 53.22 10.33
N LEU A 333 0.83 53.91 11.40
CA LEU A 333 -0.02 54.36 12.51
C LEU A 333 -0.71 55.70 12.26
N SER A 334 -0.34 56.43 11.19
CA SER A 334 -0.98 57.70 10.81
C SER A 334 -2.43 57.54 10.36
N GLN A 335 -2.81 56.35 9.89
CA GLN A 335 -4.17 56.02 9.52
C GLN A 335 -4.95 55.52 10.74
N PRO A 336 -6.06 56.18 11.14
CA PRO A 336 -6.90 55.73 12.23
C PRO A 336 -7.50 54.34 11.94
N GLY A 337 -7.70 53.54 12.99
CA GLY A 337 -8.32 52.22 12.87
C GLY A 337 -9.81 52.30 12.54
N THR A 338 -10.32 51.27 11.88
CA THR A 338 -11.72 51.20 11.40
C THR A 338 -12.70 50.70 12.47
N HIS A 339 -12.21 49.97 13.48
CA HIS A 339 -12.98 49.53 14.64
C HIS A 339 -12.07 49.37 15.87
N SER A 340 -12.65 49.47 17.06
CA SER A 340 -11.90 49.23 18.30
C SER A 340 -11.33 47.81 18.33
N GLY A 341 -10.14 47.65 18.91
CA GLY A 341 -9.47 46.36 19.02
C GLY A 341 -8.74 45.88 17.75
N GLN A 342 -8.84 46.61 16.62
CA GLN A 342 -8.05 46.33 15.42
C GLN A 342 -6.55 46.36 15.76
N THR A 343 -5.79 45.35 15.33
CA THR A 343 -4.34 45.29 15.53
C THR A 343 -3.55 45.59 14.25
N LYS A 344 -2.36 46.16 14.39
CA LYS A 344 -1.35 46.37 13.34
C LYS A 344 0.02 45.99 13.87
N MET A 345 0.79 45.26 13.06
CA MET A 345 2.23 45.07 13.29
C MET A 345 2.99 46.16 12.55
N ILE A 346 3.89 46.85 13.26
CA ILE A 346 4.66 47.99 12.78
C ILE A 346 6.13 47.70 12.94
N ARG A 347 6.91 48.02 11.90
CA ARG A 347 8.36 47.92 11.96
C ARG A 347 8.96 49.22 12.50
N ASN A 348 9.68 49.11 13.62
CA ASN A 348 10.39 50.21 14.27
C ASN A 348 11.89 49.87 14.29
N GLY A 349 12.60 50.25 13.22
CA GLY A 349 13.99 49.85 12.99
C GLY A 349 14.16 48.34 12.80
N ASP A 350 14.89 47.71 13.72
CA ASP A 350 15.15 46.26 13.77
C ASP A 350 14.13 45.47 14.60
N LYS A 351 13.18 46.16 15.25
CA LYS A 351 12.13 45.60 16.10
C LYS A 351 10.79 45.59 15.35
N VAL A 352 9.94 44.62 15.72
CA VAL A 352 8.53 44.57 15.30
C VAL A 352 7.68 44.78 16.53
N GLU A 353 6.79 45.77 16.48
CA GLU A 353 5.93 46.17 17.59
C GLU A 353 4.46 46.01 17.19
N ALA A 354 3.65 45.45 18.09
CA ALA A 354 2.22 45.30 17.90
C ALA A 354 1.47 46.48 18.52
N TYR A 355 0.57 47.09 17.74
CA TYR A 355 -0.29 48.18 18.16
C TYR A 355 -1.76 47.79 18.00
N GLN A 356 -2.63 48.32 18.88
CA GLN A 356 -4.07 48.11 18.84
C GLN A 356 -4.81 49.46 18.85
N TRP A 357 -5.88 49.56 18.07
CA TRP A 357 -6.69 50.77 17.98
C TRP A 357 -7.69 50.88 19.13
N ASP A 358 -7.62 51.99 19.87
CA ASP A 358 -8.63 52.41 20.83
C ASP A 358 -9.58 53.41 20.15
N ALA A 359 -10.82 52.97 19.89
CA ALA A 359 -11.83 53.81 19.26
C ALA A 359 -12.47 54.86 20.20
N GLN A 360 -12.25 54.78 21.52
CA GLN A 360 -12.68 55.82 22.46
C GLN A 360 -11.62 56.93 22.58
N ALA A 361 -10.34 56.55 22.60
CA ALA A 361 -9.21 57.49 22.64
C ALA A 361 -8.78 58.01 21.25
N PHE A 362 -9.30 57.46 20.15
CA PHE A 362 -8.88 57.75 18.76
C PHE A 362 -7.36 57.65 18.55
N THR A 363 -6.71 56.67 19.21
CA THR A 363 -5.26 56.48 19.16
C THR A 363 -4.87 55.01 19.07
N TRP A 364 -3.70 54.75 18.47
CA TRP A 364 -3.07 53.43 18.50
C TRP A 364 -2.26 53.29 19.80
N GLN A 365 -2.58 52.29 20.61
CA GLN A 365 -1.82 51.94 21.81
C GLN A 365 -0.86 50.78 21.52
N GLN A 366 0.36 50.84 22.07
CA GLN A 366 1.34 49.76 21.94
C GLN A 366 0.98 48.60 22.86
N VAL A 367 0.89 47.39 22.32
CA VAL A 367 0.50 46.16 23.04
C VAL A 367 1.72 45.27 23.35
N GLY A 368 2.81 45.36 22.58
CA GLY A 368 4.07 44.70 22.93
C GLY A 368 5.16 44.76 21.85
N GLU A 369 6.39 44.42 22.24
CA GLU A 369 7.51 44.15 21.34
C GLU A 369 7.57 42.65 21.04
N VAL A 370 7.67 42.28 19.76
CA VAL A 370 7.83 40.88 19.31
C VAL A 370 9.33 40.53 19.37
N MET A 371 9.77 39.94 20.48
CA MET A 371 11.17 39.60 20.71
C MET A 371 11.66 38.45 19.81
N ARG A 372 12.93 38.53 19.37
CA ARG A 372 13.65 37.39 18.79
C ARG A 372 14.01 36.40 19.90
N ALA A 373 13.79 35.11 19.66
CA ALA A 373 14.21 34.05 20.58
C ALA A 373 15.73 33.86 20.58
N ASN A 374 16.32 33.65 21.76
CA ASN A 374 17.71 33.25 21.96
C ASN A 374 17.80 31.99 22.87
N ASP A 375 18.65 31.06 22.46
CA ASP A 375 19.50 30.15 23.25
C ASP A 375 18.97 29.10 24.26
N ASP A 376 17.68 28.98 24.55
CA ASP A 376 17.16 27.76 25.25
C ASP A 376 16.70 26.64 24.29
N ASP A 377 16.49 26.92 23.01
CA ASP A 377 15.90 25.98 22.02
C ASP A 377 16.93 25.02 21.36
N ASN A 378 17.95 24.58 22.10
CA ASN A 378 18.86 23.53 21.60
C ASN A 378 18.30 22.10 21.77
N GLU A 379 17.23 21.93 22.55
CA GLU A 379 16.66 20.62 22.91
C GLU A 379 15.55 20.14 21.96
N TYR A 380 14.95 21.05 21.19
CA TYR A 380 13.83 20.76 20.28
C TYR A 380 14.21 20.85 18.79
N LYS A 381 15.50 21.04 18.47
CA LYS A 381 16.00 21.02 17.09
C LYS A 381 15.92 19.60 16.50
N GLY A 382 15.07 19.42 15.50
CA GLY A 382 14.87 18.15 14.80
C GLY A 382 13.45 17.57 14.90
N TYR A 383 12.50 18.33 15.44
CA TYR A 383 11.08 17.98 15.43
C TYR A 383 10.30 18.87 14.46
N ASP A 384 9.38 18.30 13.67
CA ASP A 384 8.54 19.05 12.72
C ASP A 384 7.64 20.09 13.43
N HIS A 385 7.16 19.75 14.63
CA HIS A 385 6.28 20.58 15.46
C HIS A 385 6.72 20.58 16.93
N VAL A 386 6.51 21.71 17.60
CA VAL A 386 6.66 21.84 19.07
C VAL A 386 5.47 22.63 19.57
N TRP A 387 4.68 22.05 20.48
CA TRP A 387 3.46 22.67 21.02
C TRP A 387 3.53 22.84 22.53
N ASP A 388 3.03 23.96 23.05
CA ASP A 388 2.94 24.19 24.49
C ASP A 388 1.66 23.57 25.05
N VAL A 389 1.81 22.51 25.86
CA VAL A 389 0.71 21.76 26.47
C VAL A 389 0.53 22.19 27.92
N ASP A 390 -0.68 22.59 28.29
CA ASP A 390 -1.08 22.82 29.69
C ASP A 390 -1.66 21.53 30.28
N ILE A 391 -1.14 21.13 31.44
CA ILE A 391 -1.51 19.90 32.16
C ILE A 391 -2.58 20.17 33.23
N GLY A 392 -2.91 21.43 33.51
CA GLY A 392 -3.98 21.85 34.41
C GLY A 392 -3.53 22.56 35.70
N ASP A 393 -2.22 22.55 35.98
CA ASP A 393 -1.62 23.33 37.09
C ASP A 393 -1.10 24.72 36.63
N GLY A 394 -1.37 25.12 35.38
CA GLY A 394 -0.97 26.41 34.82
C GLY A 394 0.51 26.50 34.40
N GLN A 395 1.24 25.38 34.42
CA GLN A 395 2.58 25.26 33.86
C GLN A 395 2.49 24.67 32.45
N MET A 396 2.84 25.48 31.45
CA MET A 396 2.89 25.03 30.05
C MET A 396 4.22 24.33 29.78
N LEU A 397 4.17 23.16 29.14
CA LEU A 397 5.33 22.32 28.84
C LEU A 397 5.42 22.04 27.34
N LYS A 398 6.62 22.21 26.77
CA LYS A 398 6.89 21.98 25.34
C LYS A 398 6.83 20.49 24.99
N LEU A 399 5.95 20.14 24.06
CA LEU A 399 5.81 18.81 23.48
C LEU A 399 6.41 18.77 22.07
N PRO A 400 7.56 18.11 21.86
CA PRO A 400 8.13 17.87 20.55
C PRO A 400 7.46 16.69 19.83
N TYR A 401 7.10 16.91 18.57
CA TYR A 401 6.36 15.97 17.71
C TYR A 401 6.84 16.04 16.26
N ASN A 402 6.87 14.91 15.55
CA ASN A 402 7.09 14.87 14.10
C ASN A 402 5.79 14.47 13.38
N GLU A 403 5.47 15.05 12.22
CA GLU A 403 4.28 14.68 11.42
C GLU A 403 4.26 13.20 11.00
N SER A 404 5.43 12.59 11.08
CA SER A 404 5.71 11.21 10.72
C SER A 404 5.75 10.27 11.94
N GLU A 405 5.76 10.80 13.17
CA GLU A 405 5.71 10.04 14.41
C GLU A 405 4.27 9.67 14.81
N ASN A 406 4.09 8.64 15.64
CA ASN A 406 2.77 8.25 16.14
C ASN A 406 2.34 9.14 17.33
N PRO A 407 1.15 9.77 17.32
CA PRO A 407 0.63 10.58 18.42
C PRO A 407 0.69 9.93 19.81
N TYR A 408 0.36 8.65 19.93
CA TYR A 408 0.35 7.92 21.20
C TYR A 408 1.78 7.74 21.75
N VAL A 409 2.75 7.50 20.88
CA VAL A 409 4.17 7.34 21.27
C VAL A 409 4.77 8.68 21.70
N ALA A 410 4.47 9.76 20.97
CA ALA A 410 4.91 11.10 21.33
C ALA A 410 4.27 11.60 22.65
N ALA A 411 2.98 11.33 22.86
CA ALA A 411 2.29 11.62 24.13
C ALA A 411 2.89 10.82 25.29
N GLN A 412 3.11 9.51 25.11
CA GLN A 412 3.71 8.66 26.14
C GLN A 412 5.12 9.15 26.53
N ARG A 413 5.98 9.42 25.54
CA ARG A 413 7.32 10.01 25.74
C ARG A 413 7.24 11.33 26.51
N PHE A 414 6.30 12.20 26.15
CA PHE A 414 6.13 13.50 26.80
C PHE A 414 5.68 13.38 28.26
N LEU A 415 4.78 12.45 28.57
CA LEU A 415 4.34 12.18 29.94
C LEU A 415 5.47 11.58 30.79
N GLU A 416 6.19 10.58 30.30
CA GLU A 416 7.31 9.95 31.01
C GLU A 416 8.44 10.95 31.28
N ARG A 417 8.81 11.74 30.26
CA ARG A 417 9.88 12.75 30.34
C ARG A 417 9.60 13.86 31.35
N ASN A 418 8.33 14.25 31.51
CA ASN A 418 7.90 15.26 32.48
C ASN A 418 7.36 14.65 33.78
N ASN A 419 7.44 13.32 33.94
CA ASN A 419 6.99 12.56 35.11
C ASN A 419 5.48 12.74 35.45
N ILE A 420 4.65 12.83 34.42
CA ILE A 420 3.20 13.09 34.49
C ILE A 420 2.42 11.75 34.45
N PRO A 421 1.33 11.57 35.22
CA PRO A 421 0.58 10.31 35.23
C PRO A 421 -0.03 9.92 33.88
N MET A 422 0.06 8.63 33.53
CA MET A 422 -0.48 8.08 32.27
C MET A 422 -2.00 8.21 32.07
N ALA A 423 -2.75 8.61 33.10
CA ALA A 423 -4.16 8.99 32.96
C ALA A 423 -4.38 10.17 32.01
N HIS A 424 -3.34 10.99 31.76
CA HIS A 424 -3.38 12.11 30.83
C HIS A 424 -3.00 11.74 29.38
N LEU A 425 -2.71 10.47 29.08
CA LEU A 425 -2.29 10.00 27.75
C LEU A 425 -3.28 10.46 26.67
N ASP A 426 -4.55 10.10 26.79
CA ASP A 426 -5.57 10.42 25.79
C ASP A 426 -5.77 11.93 25.61
N ALA A 427 -5.56 12.73 26.66
CA ALA A 427 -5.68 14.19 26.59
C ALA A 427 -4.49 14.81 25.82
N VAL A 428 -3.27 14.33 26.08
CA VAL A 428 -2.06 14.77 25.35
C VAL A 428 -2.09 14.27 23.91
N VAL A 429 -2.56 13.05 23.66
CA VAL A 429 -2.80 12.53 22.30
C VAL A 429 -3.82 13.38 21.57
N GLN A 430 -4.96 13.71 22.19
CA GLN A 430 -5.95 14.59 21.57
C GLN A 430 -5.39 15.98 21.28
N HIS A 431 -4.51 16.51 22.14
CA HIS A 431 -3.83 17.79 21.87
C HIS A 431 -2.89 17.70 20.66
N ILE A 432 -2.05 16.66 20.61
CA ILE A 432 -1.22 16.33 19.44
C ILE A 432 -2.10 16.20 18.19
N GLU A 433 -3.13 15.36 18.22
CA GLU A 433 -4.00 15.11 17.07
C GLU A 433 -4.74 16.37 16.62
N GLN A 434 -5.23 17.21 17.54
CA GLN A 434 -5.87 18.49 17.21
C GLN A 434 -4.91 19.44 16.48
N HIS A 435 -3.66 19.54 16.96
CA HIS A 435 -2.66 20.43 16.38
C HIS A 435 -2.03 19.84 15.09
N THR A 436 -1.86 18.52 15.00
CA THR A 436 -1.40 17.84 13.78
C THR A 436 -2.46 17.91 12.67
N ASN A 437 -3.74 17.67 12.99
CA ASN A 437 -4.80 17.63 11.97
C ASN A 437 -5.12 19.00 11.34
N ALA A 438 -4.58 20.10 11.87
CA ALA A 438 -4.58 21.41 11.21
C ALA A 438 -3.59 21.51 10.04
N SER A 439 -2.52 20.69 10.03
CA SER A 439 -1.50 20.59 8.99
C SER A 439 -1.71 19.27 8.22
N GLY A 440 -2.65 19.28 7.28
CA GLY A 440 -3.34 18.07 6.87
C GLY A 440 -2.49 16.96 6.23
N ARG A 441 -2.60 15.73 6.75
CA ARG A 441 -2.39 14.50 5.98
C ARG A 441 -3.39 13.40 6.33
N GLN A 442 -3.68 12.58 5.33
CA GLN A 442 -4.73 11.56 5.37
C GLN A 442 -4.10 10.16 5.49
N GLN A 443 -4.49 9.35 6.49
CA GLN A 443 -4.08 7.96 6.62
C GLN A 443 -4.88 7.03 5.69
N THR A 444 -4.32 6.55 4.58
CA THR A 444 -4.96 5.51 3.75
C THR A 444 -4.52 4.11 4.15
N SER A 445 -5.44 3.36 4.77
CA SER A 445 -5.42 1.90 4.79
C SER A 445 -5.75 1.34 3.40
N GLY A 446 -5.20 0.16 3.05
CA GLY A 446 -5.40 -0.45 1.73
C GLY A 446 -5.54 -1.98 1.77
N SER A 447 -6.74 -2.49 1.51
CA SER A 447 -6.96 -3.90 1.16
C SER A 447 -8.08 -4.13 0.13
N THR A 448 -8.10 -3.27 -0.89
CA THR A 448 -8.49 -3.59 -2.29
C THR A 448 -7.67 -2.67 -3.21
N GLU A 449 -7.46 -3.04 -4.49
CA GLU A 449 -6.72 -2.20 -5.45
C GLU A 449 -7.48 -0.93 -5.86
N PHE A 450 -7.54 0.01 -4.93
CA PHE A 450 -7.97 1.38 -5.12
C PHE A 450 -6.81 2.16 -5.76
N VAL A 451 -6.96 2.53 -7.04
CA VAL A 451 -6.16 3.64 -7.59
C VAL A 451 -6.92 4.91 -7.26
N ASP A 452 -6.25 5.76 -6.50
CA ASP A 452 -6.70 7.10 -6.18
C ASP A 452 -6.68 8.01 -7.43
N PRO A 453 -7.80 8.67 -7.79
CA PRO A 453 -7.83 9.65 -8.88
C PRO A 453 -6.84 10.82 -8.72
N TYR A 454 -6.41 11.15 -7.49
CA TYR A 454 -5.56 12.32 -7.19
C TYR A 454 -4.07 12.12 -7.44
N THR A 455 -3.60 10.88 -7.66
CA THR A 455 -2.19 10.61 -7.98
C THR A 455 -2.03 10.04 -9.40
N GLY A 456 -1.16 10.67 -10.19
CA GLY A 456 -0.93 10.33 -11.59
C GLY A 456 -0.32 8.93 -11.78
N ALA A 457 -0.68 8.26 -12.89
CA ALA A 457 -0.26 6.89 -13.14
C ALA A 457 1.25 6.76 -13.43
N SER A 458 1.96 5.94 -12.62
CA SER A 458 3.19 5.22 -13.00
C SER A 458 3.64 4.19 -11.95
N ARG A 459 2.96 3.04 -11.86
CA ARG A 459 3.51 1.78 -11.34
C ARG A 459 3.04 0.63 -12.25
N TYR A 460 3.97 -0.22 -12.68
CA TYR A 460 3.75 -1.21 -13.76
C TYR A 460 3.15 -2.53 -13.26
N VAL A 461 2.39 -3.19 -14.14
CA VAL A 461 1.59 -4.40 -13.88
C VAL A 461 2.35 -5.64 -14.38
N GLY A 462 2.46 -6.69 -13.54
CA GLY A 462 3.04 -7.97 -13.95
C GLY A 462 2.10 -8.78 -14.85
N SER A 463 2.61 -9.30 -15.96
CA SER A 463 1.86 -10.15 -16.89
C SER A 463 1.84 -11.62 -16.47
N ALA A 464 0.68 -12.28 -16.61
CA ALA A 464 0.53 -13.70 -16.32
C ALA A 464 0.60 -14.57 -17.60
N ASN A 465 1.44 -15.61 -17.57
CA ASN A 465 1.42 -16.89 -18.31
C ASN A 465 2.80 -17.57 -18.14
N SER A 466 2.97 -18.89 -18.09
CA SER A 466 2.03 -20.02 -18.12
C SER A 466 2.75 -21.26 -17.52
N ALA A 467 2.01 -22.20 -16.92
CA ALA A 467 2.59 -23.39 -16.27
C ALA A 467 2.43 -24.67 -17.13
N PRO A 468 3.41 -25.61 -17.10
CA PRO A 468 3.24 -26.96 -17.62
C PRO A 468 2.69 -27.92 -16.54
N THR A 469 2.07 -29.01 -16.98
CA THR A 469 1.38 -30.02 -16.16
C THR A 469 2.26 -31.22 -15.79
N ALA A 470 2.05 -31.80 -14.60
CA ALA A 470 2.51 -33.15 -14.24
C ALA A 470 1.57 -33.80 -13.21
N GLY A 471 1.40 -35.12 -13.28
CA GLY A 471 0.43 -35.90 -12.49
C GLY A 471 0.97 -36.46 -11.16
N PRO A 472 0.14 -37.23 -10.41
CA PRO A 472 0.45 -37.68 -9.06
C PRO A 472 1.35 -38.93 -9.03
N SER A 473 2.21 -39.01 -8.01
CA SER A 473 2.90 -40.25 -7.62
C SER A 473 2.86 -40.41 -6.10
N PHE A 474 2.75 -41.66 -5.63
CA PHE A 474 2.56 -42.01 -4.22
C PHE A 474 3.90 -42.05 -3.47
N SER A 475 3.87 -41.65 -2.21
CA SER A 475 4.99 -41.83 -1.27
C SER A 475 5.12 -43.30 -0.84
N SER A 476 6.35 -43.80 -0.79
CA SER A 476 6.72 -45.07 -0.15
C SER A 476 7.98 -44.90 0.70
N ASP A 477 7.85 -45.17 2.00
CA ASP A 477 8.89 -45.00 3.01
C ASP A 477 9.83 -46.23 3.11
N PRO A 478 11.17 -46.05 3.06
CA PRO A 478 12.14 -47.10 3.32
C PRO A 478 12.95 -46.84 4.62
N TYR A 479 12.62 -47.52 5.73
CA TYR A 479 13.54 -48.39 6.51
C TYR A 479 12.97 -48.77 7.89
N THR A 480 12.66 -50.04 8.10
CA THR A 480 13.13 -50.87 9.24
C THR A 480 12.73 -52.32 8.98
N GLY A 481 13.62 -53.27 9.26
CA GLY A 481 13.36 -54.69 8.99
C GLY A 481 13.52 -55.55 10.25
N SER A 482 12.70 -56.61 10.38
CA SER A 482 13.11 -57.86 11.04
C SER A 482 12.09 -59.02 10.90
N SER A 483 12.61 -60.16 10.44
CA SER A 483 12.35 -61.54 10.92
C SER A 483 10.94 -62.21 10.91
N ARG A 484 10.80 -63.18 9.96
CA ARG A 484 10.41 -64.62 10.11
C ARG A 484 8.95 -65.06 10.36
N TYR A 485 8.51 -66.05 9.54
CA TYR A 485 7.62 -67.25 9.78
C TYR A 485 6.35 -67.09 10.66
N SER A 486 5.15 -67.62 10.37
CA SER A 486 4.53 -68.49 9.31
C SER A 486 3.02 -68.67 9.64
N GLY A 487 2.08 -69.27 8.87
CA GLY A 487 2.06 -69.98 7.58
C GLY A 487 0.76 -70.83 7.43
N ALA A 488 0.51 -71.45 6.25
CA ALA A 488 -0.69 -72.24 5.86
C ALA A 488 -2.05 -71.49 5.78
N ALA A 489 -3.07 -71.86 4.97
CA ALA A 489 -3.13 -72.54 3.66
C ALA A 489 -4.54 -72.36 3.01
N ALA A 490 -4.59 -71.96 1.72
CA ALA A 490 -5.41 -72.51 0.59
C ALA A 490 -6.96 -72.76 0.69
N PRO A 491 -7.73 -72.89 -0.44
CA PRO A 491 -7.67 -72.18 -1.75
C PRO A 491 -9.05 -71.94 -2.48
N VAL A 492 -9.00 -71.28 -3.66
CA VAL A 492 -9.98 -71.24 -4.81
C VAL A 492 -11.30 -70.42 -4.70
N PRO A 493 -11.60 -69.59 -5.73
CA PRO A 493 -12.91 -69.67 -6.40
C PRO A 493 -12.84 -69.79 -7.96
N PRO A 494 -13.92 -70.28 -8.63
CA PRO A 494 -14.01 -70.54 -10.09
C PRO A 494 -14.54 -69.32 -10.91
N PRO A 495 -14.72 -69.39 -12.26
CA PRO A 495 -14.60 -68.23 -13.16
C PRO A 495 -15.89 -67.45 -13.49
N ALA A 496 -15.70 -66.38 -14.29
CA ALA A 496 -16.60 -65.24 -14.47
C ALA A 496 -17.78 -65.43 -15.46
N ALA A 497 -18.81 -64.58 -15.25
CA ALA A 497 -19.79 -64.11 -16.24
C ALA A 497 -20.37 -62.75 -15.77
N PRO A 498 -21.05 -61.96 -16.61
CA PRO A 498 -20.42 -61.19 -17.69
C PRO A 498 -20.53 -59.66 -17.48
N VAL A 499 -19.91 -58.90 -18.38
CA VAL A 499 -19.72 -57.44 -18.32
C VAL A 499 -21.04 -56.66 -18.26
N SER A 500 -21.23 -55.86 -17.21
CA SER A 500 -22.16 -54.71 -17.22
C SER A 500 -21.37 -53.42 -17.46
N ALA A 501 -21.87 -52.54 -18.35
CA ALA A 501 -21.22 -51.29 -18.74
C ALA A 501 -20.99 -50.33 -17.54
N PRO A 502 -19.93 -49.50 -17.55
CA PRO A 502 -19.60 -48.63 -16.43
C PRO A 502 -20.54 -47.44 -16.33
N SER A 503 -21.45 -47.48 -15.34
CA SER A 503 -22.24 -46.33 -14.92
C SER A 503 -21.68 -45.70 -13.65
N SER A 504 -20.92 -44.60 -13.80
CA SER A 504 -21.05 -43.39 -12.96
C SER A 504 -19.94 -42.40 -13.33
N ALA A 505 -20.35 -41.25 -13.85
CA ALA A 505 -19.43 -40.12 -14.00
C ALA A 505 -19.02 -39.64 -12.61
N SER A 506 -17.73 -39.33 -12.42
CA SER A 506 -17.26 -38.55 -11.27
C SER A 506 -17.91 -37.16 -11.33
N SER A 507 -18.96 -36.95 -10.55
CA SER A 507 -19.72 -35.69 -10.55
C SER A 507 -18.85 -34.57 -9.98
N GLN A 508 -18.32 -33.73 -10.88
CA GLN A 508 -17.69 -32.45 -10.52
C GLN A 508 -18.64 -31.66 -9.60
N PRO A 509 -18.19 -31.20 -8.41
CA PRO A 509 -19.03 -30.55 -7.43
C PRO A 509 -19.68 -29.30 -8.04
N PHE A 510 -20.92 -29.05 -7.66
CA PHE A 510 -21.72 -27.95 -8.16
C PHE A 510 -21.30 -26.66 -7.41
N ILE A 511 -20.79 -25.67 -8.15
CA ILE A 511 -20.21 -24.42 -7.63
C ILE A 511 -21.26 -23.31 -7.58
N LEU A 512 -22.28 -23.39 -8.46
CA LEU A 512 -23.45 -22.55 -8.38
C LEU A 512 -24.41 -23.01 -7.26
N PRO A 513 -25.32 -22.14 -6.78
CA PRO A 513 -25.33 -20.71 -6.99
C PRO A 513 -24.44 -19.98 -5.96
N ALA A 514 -23.79 -18.91 -6.37
CA ALA A 514 -23.05 -18.04 -5.47
C ALA A 514 -24.03 -17.14 -4.71
N ARG A 515 -24.20 -17.37 -3.39
CA ARG A 515 -25.27 -16.73 -2.60
C ARG A 515 -24.87 -15.41 -1.94
N GLU A 516 -23.58 -15.13 -1.83
CA GLU A 516 -23.04 -14.01 -1.04
C GLU A 516 -22.78 -12.79 -1.92
N PRO A 517 -23.49 -11.66 -1.71
CA PRO A 517 -23.20 -10.42 -2.42
C PRO A 517 -21.89 -9.78 -1.92
N ARG A 518 -21.26 -8.97 -2.78
CA ARG A 518 -19.98 -8.30 -2.50
C ARG A 518 -20.22 -6.81 -2.22
N ALA A 519 -19.97 -6.37 -0.98
CA ALA A 519 -19.99 -4.96 -0.61
C ALA A 519 -18.68 -4.23 -1.00
N MET A 520 -18.76 -2.92 -1.15
CA MET A 520 -17.67 -2.00 -1.50
C MET A 520 -17.64 -0.82 -0.49
N ASN A 521 -17.51 -1.18 0.79
CA ASN A 521 -17.62 -0.30 1.96
C ASN A 521 -16.26 0.21 2.50
N GLN A 522 -15.13 -0.25 1.97
CA GLN A 522 -13.80 0.27 2.32
C GLN A 522 -13.65 1.74 1.89
N ALA A 523 -13.15 2.60 2.78
CA ALA A 523 -12.83 4.00 2.49
C ALA A 523 -11.96 4.63 3.57
N ASN A 524 -11.25 5.70 3.21
CA ASN A 524 -10.70 6.65 4.17
C ASN A 524 -11.73 7.79 4.37
N VAL A 525 -12.54 7.68 5.43
CA VAL A 525 -13.63 8.62 5.74
C VAL A 525 -13.08 10.03 5.98
N LYS A 526 -11.93 10.16 6.66
CA LYS A 526 -11.30 11.46 6.96
C LYS A 526 -10.75 12.13 5.70
N ALA A 527 -10.19 11.37 4.77
CA ALA A 527 -9.76 11.90 3.47
C ALA A 527 -10.91 12.53 2.69
N MET A 528 -12.02 11.79 2.61
CA MET A 528 -13.23 12.20 1.92
C MET A 528 -13.83 13.48 2.53
N GLN A 529 -13.81 13.61 3.87
CA GLN A 529 -14.23 14.84 4.57
C GLN A 529 -13.33 16.02 4.24
N ASN A 530 -12.01 15.86 4.38
CA ASN A 530 -11.05 16.93 4.12
C ASN A 530 -11.15 17.41 2.66
N LYS A 531 -11.30 16.51 1.69
CA LYS A 531 -11.39 16.86 0.27
C LYS A 531 -12.71 17.53 -0.11
N LEU A 532 -13.80 17.18 0.58
CA LEU A 532 -15.09 17.86 0.42
C LEU A 532 -14.98 19.32 0.90
N TYR A 533 -14.37 19.57 2.05
CA TYR A 533 -14.20 20.94 2.57
C TYR A 533 -13.15 21.77 1.81
N GLU A 534 -12.09 21.17 1.27
CA GLU A 534 -11.15 21.85 0.36
C GLU A 534 -11.88 22.40 -0.88
N ILE A 535 -12.81 21.63 -1.44
CA ILE A 535 -13.63 22.01 -2.59
C ILE A 535 -14.67 23.07 -2.21
N ASP A 536 -15.34 22.90 -1.07
CA ASP A 536 -16.28 23.89 -0.54
C ASP A 536 -15.62 25.26 -0.34
N GLU A 537 -14.44 25.31 0.27
CA GLU A 537 -13.70 26.55 0.48
C GLU A 537 -13.20 27.15 -0.84
N THR A 538 -12.78 26.30 -1.80
CA THR A 538 -12.46 26.77 -3.16
C THR A 538 -13.67 27.45 -3.81
N LEU A 539 -14.85 26.80 -3.78
CA LEU A 539 -16.10 27.36 -4.30
C LEU A 539 -16.45 28.69 -3.59
N ARG A 540 -16.34 28.73 -2.25
CA ARG A 540 -16.63 29.91 -1.42
C ARG A 540 -15.70 31.10 -1.75
N SER A 541 -14.43 30.82 -2.01
CA SER A 541 -13.40 31.83 -2.31
C SER A 541 -13.52 32.43 -3.72
N GLU A 542 -14.03 31.66 -4.69
CA GLU A 542 -14.16 32.11 -6.07
C GLU A 542 -15.51 32.84 -6.29
N ILE A 543 -15.46 34.17 -6.47
CA ILE A 543 -16.63 35.06 -6.56
C ILE A 543 -17.68 34.56 -7.58
N SER A 544 -17.24 33.97 -8.70
CA SER A 544 -18.06 33.44 -9.79
C SER A 544 -18.96 32.26 -9.40
N VAL A 545 -18.55 31.46 -8.40
CA VAL A 545 -19.18 30.18 -8.01
C VAL A 545 -19.46 30.07 -6.51
N SER A 546 -19.22 31.14 -5.74
CA SER A 546 -19.49 31.26 -4.30
C SER A 546 -20.92 30.88 -3.86
N SER A 547 -21.92 31.00 -4.75
CA SER A 547 -23.29 30.54 -4.51
C SER A 547 -23.48 29.01 -4.50
N LEU A 548 -22.48 28.26 -4.97
CA LEU A 548 -22.45 26.79 -4.99
C LEU A 548 -21.81 26.18 -3.74
N ALA A 549 -21.18 26.98 -2.88
CA ALA A 549 -20.62 26.55 -1.59
C ALA A 549 -21.72 26.07 -0.61
N LEU A 550 -21.34 25.26 0.37
CA LEU A 550 -22.23 24.68 1.37
C LEU A 550 -22.90 25.75 2.23
N TYR A 551 -24.20 25.58 2.45
CA TYR A 551 -24.99 26.38 3.38
C TYR A 551 -24.78 25.88 4.82
N PRO A 552 -24.91 26.74 5.85
CA PRO A 552 -24.64 26.37 7.24
C PRO A 552 -25.43 25.15 7.74
N GLN A 553 -26.62 24.92 7.21
CA GLN A 553 -27.44 23.74 7.54
C GLN A 553 -26.98 22.46 6.82
N GLU A 554 -26.46 22.58 5.59
CA GLU A 554 -25.86 21.44 4.86
C GLU A 554 -24.57 20.99 5.53
N ILE A 555 -23.69 21.92 5.95
CA ILE A 555 -22.45 21.63 6.69
C ILE A 555 -22.74 20.73 7.89
N ARG A 556 -23.75 21.10 8.70
CA ARG A 556 -24.18 20.29 9.85
C ARG A 556 -24.60 18.86 9.48
N PHE A 557 -25.42 18.68 8.44
CA PHE A 557 -25.84 17.35 8.01
C PHE A 557 -24.70 16.54 7.38
N VAL A 558 -23.74 17.21 6.73
CA VAL A 558 -22.53 16.59 6.18
C VAL A 558 -21.61 16.12 7.32
N ASP A 559 -21.38 16.93 8.35
CA ASP A 559 -20.61 16.53 9.53
C ASP A 559 -21.30 15.41 10.34
N GLU A 560 -22.62 15.49 10.56
CA GLU A 560 -23.40 14.41 11.17
C GLU A 560 -23.29 13.10 10.36
N ALA A 561 -23.24 13.18 9.02
CA ALA A 561 -23.00 12.03 8.14
C ALA A 561 -21.57 11.47 8.18
N PHE A 562 -20.55 12.32 8.26
CA PHE A 562 -19.16 11.90 8.42
C PHE A 562 -18.89 11.27 9.79
N LEU A 563 -19.48 11.82 10.86
CA LEU A 563 -19.42 11.26 12.21
C LEU A 563 -20.09 9.87 12.28
N PHE A 564 -21.25 9.71 11.65
CA PHE A 564 -21.89 8.40 11.50
C PHE A 564 -20.96 7.40 10.81
N LEU A 565 -20.31 7.80 9.71
CA LEU A 565 -19.43 6.91 8.94
C LEU A 565 -18.13 6.56 9.69
N SER A 566 -17.52 7.46 10.45
CA SER A 566 -16.32 7.14 11.23
C SER A 566 -16.63 6.14 12.36
N GLN A 567 -17.80 6.26 13.00
CA GLN A 567 -18.29 5.29 13.98
C GLN A 567 -18.65 3.95 13.33
N ALA A 568 -19.43 3.95 12.24
CA ALA A 568 -19.86 2.73 11.56
C ALA A 568 -18.70 1.96 10.91
N SER A 569 -17.67 2.65 10.40
CA SER A 569 -16.49 2.03 9.78
C SER A 569 -15.48 1.47 10.78
N SER A 570 -15.45 2.00 12.02
CA SER A 570 -14.64 1.48 13.13
C SER A 570 -15.32 0.34 13.92
N GLY A 571 -16.54 -0.05 13.55
CA GLY A 571 -17.31 -1.09 14.25
C GLY A 571 -18.01 -0.61 15.53
N SER A 572 -17.99 0.69 15.81
CA SER A 572 -18.68 1.29 16.96
C SER A 572 -20.17 1.47 16.66
N ALA A 573 -21.02 1.36 17.69
CA ALA A 573 -22.44 1.69 17.56
C ALA A 573 -22.61 3.20 17.28
N PRO A 574 -23.26 3.63 16.17
CA PRO A 574 -23.36 5.05 15.85
C PRO A 574 -24.19 5.81 16.88
N SER A 575 -23.69 6.96 17.35
CA SER A 575 -24.37 7.82 18.32
C SER A 575 -25.56 8.58 17.71
N THR A 576 -25.55 8.75 16.38
CA THR A 576 -26.53 9.53 15.63
C THR A 576 -27.13 8.66 14.52
N SER A 577 -28.45 8.64 14.36
CA SER A 577 -29.11 7.96 13.25
C SER A 577 -29.35 8.92 12.08
N LEU A 578 -28.89 8.56 10.89
CA LEU A 578 -29.17 9.32 9.67
C LEU A 578 -30.67 9.31 9.34
N ASN A 579 -31.17 10.45 8.87
CA ASN A 579 -32.57 10.68 8.54
C ASN A 579 -32.73 11.34 7.15
N ALA A 580 -33.97 11.58 6.72
CA ALA A 580 -34.26 12.12 5.39
C ALA A 580 -33.50 13.42 5.07
N ASN A 581 -33.44 14.37 6.01
CA ASN A 581 -32.80 15.67 5.83
C ASN A 581 -31.31 15.55 5.46
N HIS A 582 -30.61 14.52 5.95
CA HIS A 582 -29.22 14.26 5.58
C HIS A 582 -29.08 13.89 4.11
N LEU A 583 -29.96 13.02 3.62
CA LEU A 583 -29.97 12.57 2.23
C LEU A 583 -30.44 13.68 1.29
N GLU A 584 -31.42 14.50 1.70
CA GLU A 584 -31.87 15.68 0.96
C GLU A 584 -30.76 16.72 0.80
N ALA A 585 -30.01 17.03 1.88
CA ALA A 585 -28.85 17.91 1.81
C ALA A 585 -27.79 17.38 0.84
N ILE A 586 -27.43 16.10 0.94
CA ILE A 586 -26.43 15.47 0.06
C ILE A 586 -26.90 15.42 -1.41
N THR A 587 -28.20 15.20 -1.64
CA THR A 587 -28.82 15.29 -2.99
C THR A 587 -28.69 16.70 -3.54
N SER A 588 -29.02 17.73 -2.75
CA SER A 588 -28.91 19.13 -3.17
C SER A 588 -27.47 19.54 -3.51
N ILE A 589 -26.49 19.05 -2.76
CA ILE A 589 -25.06 19.26 -3.05
C ILE A 589 -24.67 18.56 -4.37
N LEU A 590 -25.08 17.31 -4.59
CA LEU A 590 -24.80 16.58 -5.84
C LEU A 590 -25.36 17.32 -7.07
N ASP A 591 -26.58 17.83 -7.00
CA ASP A 591 -27.20 18.56 -8.10
C ASP A 591 -26.50 19.90 -8.36
N ARG A 592 -26.20 20.66 -7.29
CA ARG A 592 -25.69 22.05 -7.36
C ARG A 592 -24.19 22.15 -7.65
N TRP A 593 -23.36 21.21 -7.21
CA TRP A 593 -21.91 21.29 -7.40
C TRP A 593 -21.49 21.05 -8.86
N PRO A 594 -20.40 21.68 -9.37
CA PRO A 594 -19.86 21.40 -10.69
C PRO A 594 -19.40 19.94 -10.86
N THR A 595 -19.53 19.35 -12.05
CA THR A 595 -19.14 17.93 -12.31
C THR A 595 -17.72 17.58 -11.84
N SER A 596 -16.75 18.50 -12.01
CA SER A 596 -15.36 18.37 -11.54
C SER A 596 -15.22 18.18 -10.03
N SER A 597 -16.21 18.63 -9.28
CA SER A 597 -16.20 18.78 -7.82
C SER A 597 -17.09 17.77 -7.10
N ARG A 598 -17.97 17.04 -7.82
CA ARG A 598 -18.96 16.12 -7.24
C ARG A 598 -18.38 14.85 -6.60
N PHE A 599 -17.16 14.43 -6.99
CA PHE A 599 -16.62 13.12 -6.60
C PHE A 599 -16.57 12.84 -5.07
N PRO A 600 -16.27 13.77 -4.14
CA PRO A 600 -16.24 13.44 -2.70
C PRO A 600 -17.65 13.18 -2.18
N VAL A 601 -18.64 13.88 -2.73
CA VAL A 601 -20.06 13.74 -2.40
C VAL A 601 -20.62 12.43 -2.96
N MET A 602 -20.12 11.99 -4.12
CA MET A 602 -20.42 10.66 -4.66
C MET A 602 -19.75 9.53 -3.86
N ASP A 603 -18.51 9.75 -3.38
CA ASP A 603 -17.81 8.80 -2.51
C ASP A 603 -18.50 8.69 -1.13
N LEU A 604 -18.99 9.81 -0.60
CA LEU A 604 -19.83 9.86 0.61
C LEU A 604 -21.12 9.06 0.41
N SER A 605 -21.84 9.37 -0.67
CA SER A 605 -23.10 8.70 -1.03
C SER A 605 -22.99 7.17 -1.09
N ARG A 606 -21.93 6.61 -1.71
CA ARG A 606 -21.78 5.14 -1.76
C ARG A 606 -21.61 4.48 -0.39
N LEU A 607 -21.05 5.20 0.59
CA LEU A 607 -20.82 4.69 1.95
C LEU A 607 -22.08 4.79 2.80
N LEU A 608 -22.83 5.88 2.68
CA LEU A 608 -24.12 6.02 3.36
C LEU A 608 -25.11 4.93 2.93
N ILE A 609 -25.12 4.57 1.65
CA ILE A 609 -25.88 3.42 1.12
C ILE A 609 -25.43 2.09 1.75
N ALA A 610 -24.13 1.90 1.98
CA ALA A 610 -23.58 0.67 2.55
C ALA A 610 -23.85 0.51 4.05
N PHE A 611 -23.64 1.59 4.82
CA PHE A 611 -23.69 1.56 6.29
C PHE A 611 -25.05 1.98 6.87
N SER A 612 -25.88 2.71 6.13
CA SER A 612 -27.22 3.14 6.58
C SER A 612 -28.33 2.82 5.58
N PRO A 613 -28.57 1.53 5.25
CA PRO A 613 -29.68 1.14 4.38
C PRO A 613 -31.06 1.58 4.94
N GLY A 614 -31.17 1.77 6.27
CA GLY A 614 -32.38 2.26 6.91
C GLY A 614 -32.72 3.73 6.60
N ALA A 615 -31.74 4.58 6.28
CA ALA A 615 -32.01 5.97 5.90
C ALA A 615 -32.77 6.07 4.57
N PHE A 616 -32.60 5.08 3.68
CA PHE A 616 -33.25 5.00 2.37
C PHE A 616 -34.63 4.30 2.41
N SER A 617 -35.32 4.33 3.57
CA SER A 617 -36.62 3.66 3.74
C SER A 617 -37.77 4.31 2.94
N SER A 618 -37.75 5.64 2.73
CA SER A 618 -38.68 6.30 1.81
C SER A 618 -38.35 5.93 0.36
N GLN A 619 -39.39 5.59 -0.41
CA GLN A 619 -39.27 5.25 -1.82
C GLN A 619 -38.92 6.50 -2.65
N GLU A 620 -39.58 7.62 -2.39
CA GLU A 620 -39.41 8.91 -3.06
C GLU A 620 -37.99 9.43 -2.90
N LEU A 621 -37.49 9.44 -1.66
CA LEU A 621 -36.15 9.90 -1.32
C LEU A 621 -35.07 9.02 -1.97
N ARG A 622 -35.27 7.69 -1.96
CA ARG A 622 -34.37 6.74 -2.62
C ARG A 622 -34.31 6.97 -4.13
N PHE A 623 -35.45 7.24 -4.78
CA PHE A 623 -35.49 7.57 -6.20
C PHE A 623 -34.75 8.88 -6.50
N SER A 624 -35.04 9.96 -5.77
CA SER A 624 -34.38 11.25 -5.96
C SER A 624 -32.85 11.16 -5.79
N PHE A 625 -32.39 10.44 -4.77
CA PHE A 625 -30.97 10.26 -4.48
C PHE A 625 -30.25 9.43 -5.56
N MET A 626 -30.89 8.39 -6.11
CA MET A 626 -30.33 7.62 -7.23
C MET A 626 -30.24 8.45 -8.51
N GLU A 627 -31.27 9.24 -8.83
CA GLU A 627 -31.27 10.12 -10.00
C GLU A 627 -30.16 11.19 -9.91
N ALA A 628 -29.98 11.82 -8.74
CA ALA A 628 -28.86 12.74 -8.49
C ALA A 628 -27.48 12.08 -8.64
N LEU A 629 -27.33 10.79 -8.26
CA LEU A 629 -26.10 10.03 -8.51
C LEU A 629 -25.85 9.74 -10.00
N PHE A 630 -26.89 9.42 -10.77
CA PHE A 630 -26.79 9.24 -12.23
C PHE A 630 -26.48 10.57 -12.94
N ALA A 631 -27.05 11.68 -12.47
CA ALA A 631 -26.74 13.03 -12.94
C ALA A 631 -25.30 13.44 -12.55
N GLY A 632 -24.85 13.13 -11.33
CA GLY A 632 -23.49 13.40 -10.86
C GLY A 632 -22.39 12.67 -11.64
N ALA A 633 -22.71 11.48 -12.16
CA ALA A 633 -21.87 10.71 -13.08
C ALA A 633 -21.89 11.19 -14.53
N ASP A 634 -22.73 12.18 -14.88
CA ASP A 634 -23.06 12.53 -16.26
C ASP A 634 -23.45 11.29 -17.10
N TRP A 635 -24.16 10.32 -16.50
CA TRP A 635 -24.43 9.03 -17.14
C TRP A 635 -25.31 9.16 -18.39
N GLY A 636 -26.28 10.07 -18.35
CA GLY A 636 -27.15 10.39 -19.49
C GLY A 636 -26.51 11.26 -20.58
N GLN A 637 -25.29 11.78 -20.37
CA GLN A 637 -24.60 12.60 -21.39
C GLN A 637 -24.06 11.73 -22.53
N PRO A 638 -23.87 12.28 -23.75
CA PRO A 638 -23.33 11.52 -24.88
C PRO A 638 -22.03 10.77 -24.55
N TRP A 639 -21.97 9.49 -24.90
CA TRP A 639 -20.81 8.64 -24.63
C TRP A 639 -19.71 8.83 -25.68
N THR A 640 -18.62 9.49 -25.29
CA THR A 640 -17.42 9.75 -26.10
C THR A 640 -16.28 8.80 -25.76
N GLN A 641 -15.34 8.61 -26.69
CA GLN A 641 -14.11 7.86 -26.45
C GLN A 641 -12.89 8.72 -26.87
N PRO A 642 -11.90 8.96 -25.99
CA PRO A 642 -11.88 8.60 -24.57
C PRO A 642 -12.95 9.34 -23.74
N LEU A 643 -13.26 8.81 -22.56
CA LEU A 643 -14.01 9.55 -21.53
C LEU A 643 -13.08 10.56 -20.84
N ALA A 644 -13.64 11.68 -20.39
CA ALA A 644 -12.93 12.60 -19.51
C ALA A 644 -12.66 11.94 -18.14
N LYS A 645 -11.44 12.07 -17.60
CA LYS A 645 -11.01 11.42 -16.34
C LYS A 645 -11.95 11.71 -15.15
N VAL A 646 -12.48 12.93 -15.06
CA VAL A 646 -13.50 13.32 -14.06
C VAL A 646 -14.75 12.47 -14.20
N ARG A 647 -15.31 12.37 -15.41
CA ARG A 647 -16.52 11.58 -15.69
C ARG A 647 -16.29 10.10 -15.46
N GLU A 648 -15.12 9.57 -15.82
CA GLU A 648 -14.71 8.19 -15.52
C GLU A 648 -14.68 7.92 -14.00
N THR A 649 -14.17 8.86 -13.22
CA THR A 649 -14.13 8.79 -11.75
C THR A 649 -15.54 8.79 -11.16
N ASN A 650 -16.39 9.73 -11.56
CA ASN A 650 -17.77 9.82 -11.08
C ASN A 650 -18.59 8.57 -11.49
N ILE A 651 -18.38 8.03 -12.69
CA ILE A 651 -18.97 6.75 -13.14
C ILE A 651 -18.53 5.59 -12.23
N LEU A 652 -17.25 5.49 -11.89
CA LEU A 652 -16.75 4.44 -10.99
C LEU A 652 -17.40 4.52 -9.59
N LEU A 653 -17.59 5.75 -9.08
CA LEU A 653 -18.22 5.98 -7.78
C LEU A 653 -19.73 5.67 -7.80
N LEU A 654 -20.45 6.05 -8.86
CA LEU A 654 -21.83 5.63 -9.11
C LEU A 654 -21.95 4.10 -9.11
N LEU A 655 -21.12 3.40 -9.89
CA LEU A 655 -21.20 1.93 -9.98
C LEU A 655 -20.90 1.26 -8.62
N ARG A 656 -20.01 1.84 -7.80
CA ARG A 656 -19.77 1.40 -6.41
C ARG A 656 -20.98 1.65 -5.50
N ALA A 657 -21.66 2.79 -5.65
CA ALA A 657 -22.91 3.09 -4.94
C ALA A 657 -24.00 2.06 -5.27
N LEU A 658 -24.17 1.73 -6.56
CA LEU A 658 -25.11 0.69 -7.02
C LEU A 658 -24.73 -0.71 -6.51
N ALA A 659 -23.45 -1.06 -6.48
CA ALA A 659 -22.98 -2.33 -5.95
C ALA A 659 -23.30 -2.45 -4.44
N ASN A 660 -23.09 -1.37 -3.69
CA ASN A 660 -23.49 -1.29 -2.27
C ASN A 660 -25.00 -1.38 -2.11
N ALA A 661 -25.78 -0.69 -2.94
CA ALA A 661 -27.25 -0.75 -2.89
C ALA A 661 -27.78 -2.17 -3.03
N PHE A 662 -27.23 -3.00 -3.92
CA PHE A 662 -27.63 -4.42 -4.07
C PHE A 662 -26.87 -5.39 -3.14
N SER A 663 -26.00 -4.91 -2.25
CA SER A 663 -25.31 -5.76 -1.26
C SER A 663 -26.17 -6.03 -0.01
N GLY A 664 -27.02 -5.08 0.36
CA GLY A 664 -27.90 -5.17 1.52
C GLY A 664 -29.19 -5.95 1.26
N LEU A 665 -29.49 -6.97 2.08
CA LEU A 665 -30.65 -7.85 1.88
C LEU A 665 -32.03 -7.17 2.00
N ARG A 666 -32.10 -6.00 2.65
CA ARG A 666 -33.33 -5.18 2.76
C ARG A 666 -33.53 -4.21 1.58
N ALA A 667 -32.56 -4.06 0.69
CA ALA A 667 -32.61 -3.01 -0.32
C ALA A 667 -33.78 -3.20 -1.31
N VAL A 668 -34.11 -4.44 -1.69
CA VAL A 668 -35.13 -4.73 -2.70
C VAL A 668 -36.44 -5.24 -2.09
N GLU A 669 -36.97 -4.52 -1.10
CA GLU A 669 -38.33 -4.74 -0.62
C GLU A 669 -39.37 -4.40 -1.71
N ASN A 670 -39.19 -3.29 -2.45
CA ASN A 670 -39.95 -2.96 -3.67
C ASN A 670 -39.09 -3.18 -4.93
N SER A 671 -39.72 -3.64 -6.02
CA SER A 671 -39.07 -4.01 -7.30
C SER A 671 -38.69 -2.83 -8.20
N ASP A 672 -39.40 -1.72 -8.07
CA ASP A 672 -39.49 -0.70 -9.12
C ASP A 672 -38.18 0.09 -9.30
N TRP A 673 -37.42 0.28 -8.22
CA TRP A 673 -36.11 0.94 -8.28
C TRP A 673 -35.02 0.07 -8.92
N ALA A 674 -35.12 -1.27 -8.78
CA ALA A 674 -34.22 -2.19 -9.47
C ALA A 674 -34.49 -2.17 -10.99
N LYS A 675 -35.76 -2.05 -11.40
CA LYS A 675 -36.15 -1.81 -12.79
C LYS A 675 -35.54 -0.52 -13.34
N LEU A 676 -35.72 0.61 -12.63
CA LEU A 676 -35.15 1.90 -13.03
C LEU A 676 -33.62 1.84 -13.18
N ILE A 677 -32.89 1.25 -12.23
CA ILE A 677 -31.43 1.15 -12.33
C ILE A 677 -31.01 0.33 -13.56
N LEU A 678 -31.68 -0.79 -13.84
CA LEU A 678 -31.36 -1.58 -15.02
C LEU A 678 -31.67 -0.81 -16.32
N GLU A 679 -32.81 -0.10 -16.39
CA GLU A 679 -33.14 0.77 -17.52
C GLU A 679 -32.09 1.88 -17.73
N ARG A 680 -31.62 2.50 -16.66
CA ARG A 680 -30.50 3.47 -16.70
C ARG A 680 -29.20 2.81 -17.16
N LEU A 681 -28.85 1.63 -16.65
CA LEU A 681 -27.61 0.94 -17.02
C LEU A 681 -27.58 0.54 -18.50
N HIS A 682 -28.71 0.19 -19.12
CA HIS A 682 -28.80 -0.08 -20.58
C HIS A 682 -28.49 1.15 -21.44
N GLN A 683 -28.62 2.37 -20.91
CA GLN A 683 -28.24 3.61 -21.61
C GLN A 683 -26.70 3.78 -21.67
N GLY A 684 -25.96 2.99 -20.89
CA GLY A 684 -24.50 3.02 -20.83
C GLY A 684 -23.81 2.22 -21.93
N LYS A 685 -22.55 2.56 -22.23
CA LYS A 685 -21.72 1.84 -23.21
C LYS A 685 -20.58 1.08 -22.52
N TYR A 686 -20.79 -0.22 -22.28
CA TYR A 686 -19.83 -1.10 -21.60
C TYR A 686 -18.40 -1.01 -22.18
N SER A 687 -18.26 -1.03 -23.51
CA SER A 687 -16.97 -0.99 -24.20
C SER A 687 -16.14 0.27 -23.94
N ILE A 688 -16.80 1.37 -23.55
CA ILE A 688 -16.16 2.67 -23.25
C ILE A 688 -15.78 2.78 -21.76
N LEU A 689 -16.41 1.98 -20.88
CA LEU A 689 -16.02 1.90 -19.47
C LEU A 689 -14.57 1.45 -19.34
N SER A 690 -13.85 2.01 -18.36
CA SER A 690 -12.51 1.56 -18.02
C SER A 690 -12.52 0.20 -17.30
N PRO A 691 -11.40 -0.55 -17.34
CA PRO A 691 -11.24 -1.85 -16.65
C PRO A 691 -11.90 -1.94 -15.27
N LYS A 692 -11.67 -0.95 -14.42
CA LYS A 692 -12.19 -0.92 -13.05
C LYS A 692 -13.70 -0.72 -13.01
N ALA A 693 -14.23 0.19 -13.84
CA ALA A 693 -15.68 0.40 -13.95
C ALA A 693 -16.40 -0.85 -14.48
N ARG A 694 -15.79 -1.59 -15.42
CA ARG A 694 -16.32 -2.87 -15.92
C ARG A 694 -16.44 -3.94 -14.83
N VAL A 695 -15.39 -4.15 -14.02
CA VAL A 695 -15.41 -5.09 -12.89
C VAL A 695 -16.46 -4.68 -11.85
N VAL A 696 -16.62 -3.38 -11.56
CA VAL A 696 -17.66 -2.91 -10.62
C VAL A 696 -19.06 -3.10 -11.21
N LEU A 697 -19.31 -2.78 -12.48
CA LEU A 697 -20.60 -3.05 -13.12
C LEU A 697 -20.96 -4.54 -13.08
N ALA A 698 -20.02 -5.44 -13.39
CA ALA A 698 -20.25 -6.88 -13.26
C ALA A 698 -20.56 -7.30 -11.80
N THR A 699 -20.08 -6.53 -10.81
CA THR A 699 -20.43 -6.70 -9.38
C THR A 699 -21.87 -6.25 -9.08
N VAL A 700 -22.36 -5.18 -9.71
CA VAL A 700 -23.77 -4.76 -9.63
C VAL A 700 -24.69 -5.89 -10.12
N LEU A 701 -24.40 -6.46 -11.30
CA LEU A 701 -25.17 -7.55 -11.89
C LEU A 701 -25.10 -8.83 -11.02
N TYR A 702 -23.91 -9.17 -10.52
CA TYR A 702 -23.70 -10.29 -9.59
C TYR A 702 -24.48 -10.11 -8.29
N ASN A 703 -24.43 -8.93 -7.66
CA ASN A 703 -25.15 -8.67 -6.41
C ASN A 703 -26.67 -8.79 -6.61
N LEU A 704 -27.22 -8.21 -7.70
CA LEU A 704 -28.64 -8.36 -8.01
C LEU A 704 -29.03 -9.83 -8.25
N SER A 705 -28.18 -10.62 -8.93
CA SER A 705 -28.40 -12.07 -9.08
C SER A 705 -28.43 -12.81 -7.73
N CYS A 706 -27.64 -12.39 -6.74
CA CYS A 706 -27.65 -12.97 -5.40
C CYS A 706 -28.97 -12.71 -4.65
N ILE A 707 -29.61 -11.56 -4.89
CA ILE A 707 -30.95 -11.26 -4.37
C ILE A 707 -32.01 -12.11 -5.08
N MET A 708 -31.89 -12.30 -6.40
CA MET A 708 -32.80 -13.16 -7.18
C MET A 708 -32.85 -14.61 -6.71
N LEU A 709 -31.78 -15.15 -6.12
CA LEU A 709 -31.79 -16.48 -5.50
C LEU A 709 -32.73 -16.58 -4.29
N ARG A 710 -33.02 -15.46 -3.63
CA ARG A 710 -33.75 -15.40 -2.35
C ARG A 710 -35.17 -14.87 -2.50
N LYS A 711 -35.42 -14.03 -3.52
CA LYS A 711 -36.73 -13.42 -3.82
C LYS A 711 -37.05 -13.58 -5.30
N ARG A 712 -38.31 -13.90 -5.61
CA ARG A 712 -38.82 -13.90 -6.99
C ARG A 712 -39.02 -12.46 -7.47
N PHE A 713 -38.42 -12.14 -8.61
CA PHE A 713 -38.55 -10.85 -9.28
C PHE A 713 -39.58 -10.91 -10.40
N ASP A 714 -40.00 -9.71 -10.84
CA ASP A 714 -40.76 -9.53 -12.08
C ASP A 714 -39.98 -10.09 -13.29
N PRO A 715 -40.65 -10.81 -14.23
CA PRO A 715 -40.04 -11.26 -15.48
C PRO A 715 -39.31 -10.17 -16.28
N GLU A 716 -39.77 -8.91 -16.24
CA GLU A 716 -39.13 -7.78 -16.92
C GLU A 716 -37.75 -7.47 -16.31
N ILE A 717 -37.64 -7.43 -14.98
CA ILE A 717 -36.37 -7.19 -14.28
C ILE A 717 -35.37 -8.31 -14.58
N ARG A 718 -35.83 -9.57 -14.60
CA ARG A 718 -35.00 -10.71 -14.99
C ARG A 718 -34.51 -10.60 -16.43
N THR A 719 -35.37 -10.20 -17.36
CA THR A 719 -35.04 -10.07 -18.79
C THR A 719 -34.05 -8.92 -19.00
N SER A 720 -34.26 -7.80 -18.31
CA SER A 720 -33.36 -6.64 -18.31
C SER A 720 -31.98 -6.99 -17.73
N LEU A 721 -31.91 -7.71 -16.60
CA LEU A 721 -30.64 -8.20 -16.05
C LEU A 721 -29.90 -9.13 -17.03
N LEU A 722 -30.60 -10.04 -17.69
CA LEU A 722 -30.00 -10.92 -18.71
C LEU A 722 -29.42 -10.12 -19.88
N GLY A 723 -30.10 -9.07 -20.35
CA GLY A 723 -29.61 -8.18 -21.40
C GLY A 723 -28.24 -7.56 -21.07
N LEU A 724 -28.08 -7.02 -19.87
CA LEU A 724 -26.79 -6.49 -19.41
C LEU A 724 -25.73 -7.60 -19.23
N ILE A 725 -26.10 -8.76 -18.72
CA ILE A 725 -25.18 -9.90 -18.56
C ILE A 725 -24.65 -10.35 -19.93
N PHE A 726 -25.53 -10.48 -20.94
CA PHE A 726 -25.11 -10.81 -22.31
C PHE A 726 -24.23 -9.71 -22.91
N GLN A 727 -24.57 -8.43 -22.72
CA GLN A 727 -23.71 -7.32 -23.14
C GLN A 727 -22.28 -7.44 -22.58
N VAL A 728 -22.12 -7.81 -21.30
CA VAL A 728 -20.79 -8.05 -20.70
C VAL A 728 -20.11 -9.27 -21.33
N LEU A 729 -20.79 -10.42 -21.40
CA LEU A 729 -20.20 -11.67 -21.89
C LEU A 729 -19.81 -11.63 -23.38
N GLU A 730 -20.53 -10.87 -24.21
CA GLU A 730 -20.22 -10.72 -25.64
C GLU A 730 -19.09 -9.72 -25.91
N THR A 731 -18.95 -8.70 -25.07
CA THR A 731 -18.01 -7.58 -25.31
C THR A 731 -16.71 -7.67 -24.51
N GLU A 732 -16.69 -8.35 -23.36
CA GLU A 732 -15.51 -8.44 -22.51
C GLU A 732 -14.47 -9.44 -23.04
N LYS A 733 -13.24 -8.96 -23.22
CA LYS A 733 -12.10 -9.70 -23.81
C LYS A 733 -10.77 -9.40 -23.12
N GLN A 734 -10.77 -8.57 -22.07
CA GLN A 734 -9.58 -8.10 -21.35
C GLN A 734 -9.71 -8.36 -19.84
N GLU A 735 -10.85 -8.01 -19.23
CA GLU A 735 -11.07 -8.10 -17.79
C GLU A 735 -11.69 -9.44 -17.38
N SER A 736 -10.85 -10.43 -17.10
CA SER A 736 -11.29 -11.79 -16.71
C SER A 736 -12.21 -11.81 -15.48
N GLU A 737 -11.96 -10.98 -14.47
CA GLU A 737 -12.80 -10.90 -13.26
C GLU A 737 -14.17 -10.25 -13.54
N ALA A 738 -14.28 -9.36 -14.53
CA ALA A 738 -15.58 -8.83 -14.97
C ALA A 738 -16.40 -9.90 -15.71
N TYR A 739 -15.76 -10.60 -16.65
CA TYR A 739 -16.35 -11.73 -17.37
C TYR A 739 -16.82 -12.83 -16.39
N HIS A 740 -15.97 -13.21 -15.43
CA HIS A 740 -16.28 -14.20 -14.42
C HIS A 740 -17.47 -13.81 -13.54
N ARG A 741 -17.54 -12.56 -13.06
CA ARG A 741 -18.69 -12.06 -12.25
C ARG A 741 -19.99 -12.09 -13.05
N ALA A 742 -19.97 -11.72 -14.33
CA ALA A 742 -21.14 -11.81 -15.20
C ALA A 742 -21.56 -13.26 -15.48
N LEU A 743 -20.61 -14.18 -15.68
CA LEU A 743 -20.90 -15.60 -15.89
C LEU A 743 -21.50 -16.27 -14.65
N VAL A 744 -21.01 -15.95 -13.45
CA VAL A 744 -21.61 -16.43 -12.19
C VAL A 744 -22.97 -15.78 -11.96
N ALA A 745 -23.15 -14.51 -12.33
CA ALA A 745 -24.46 -13.84 -12.28
C ALA A 745 -25.49 -14.53 -13.19
N LEU A 746 -25.08 -14.93 -14.41
CA LEU A 746 -25.90 -15.73 -15.32
C LEU A 746 -26.32 -17.04 -14.67
N GLY A 747 -25.36 -17.76 -14.08
CA GLY A 747 -25.61 -19.01 -13.36
C GLY A 747 -26.57 -18.87 -12.19
N ASN A 748 -26.47 -17.80 -11.41
CA ASN A 748 -27.41 -17.47 -10.35
C ASN A 748 -28.83 -17.20 -10.88
N VAL A 749 -28.97 -16.44 -11.97
CA VAL A 749 -30.26 -16.16 -12.62
C VAL A 749 -30.90 -17.45 -13.15
N VAL A 750 -30.09 -18.36 -13.72
CA VAL A 750 -30.58 -19.65 -14.21
C VAL A 750 -30.99 -20.59 -13.07
N TYR A 751 -30.18 -20.65 -12.00
CA TYR A 751 -30.51 -21.42 -10.80
C TYR A 751 -31.83 -20.91 -10.17
N ALA A 752 -31.97 -19.59 -9.99
CA ALA A 752 -33.18 -18.98 -9.44
C ALA A 752 -34.43 -19.31 -10.26
N ALA A 753 -34.35 -19.26 -11.60
CA ALA A 753 -35.47 -19.60 -12.48
C ALA A 753 -35.94 -21.06 -12.33
N LYS A 754 -34.99 -21.99 -12.11
CA LYS A 754 -35.27 -23.41 -11.88
C LYS A 754 -35.96 -23.64 -10.54
N GLU A 755 -35.37 -23.16 -9.44
CA GLU A 755 -35.91 -23.35 -8.09
C GLU A 755 -37.29 -22.70 -7.88
N GLN A 756 -37.52 -21.56 -8.53
CA GLN A 756 -38.76 -20.77 -8.39
C GLN A 756 -39.89 -21.22 -9.33
N ASN A 757 -39.73 -22.36 -10.02
CA ASN A 757 -40.66 -22.87 -11.05
C ASN A 757 -41.05 -21.78 -12.07
N ALA A 758 -40.06 -21.03 -12.55
CA ALA A 758 -40.23 -19.96 -13.52
C ALA A 758 -39.27 -20.16 -14.72
N PRO A 759 -39.37 -21.28 -15.46
CA PRO A 759 -38.41 -21.62 -16.52
C PRO A 759 -38.35 -20.57 -17.64
N PHE A 760 -37.26 -20.59 -18.40
CA PHE A 760 -37.08 -19.76 -19.59
C PHE A 760 -37.82 -20.34 -20.80
N GLY A 761 -38.23 -19.47 -21.72
CA GLY A 761 -38.73 -19.90 -23.03
C GLY A 761 -37.59 -20.47 -23.90
N ALA A 762 -37.95 -21.25 -24.93
CA ALA A 762 -36.97 -21.91 -25.81
C ALA A 762 -35.95 -20.93 -26.44
N THR A 763 -36.40 -19.73 -26.84
CA THR A 763 -35.54 -18.66 -27.36
C THR A 763 -34.49 -18.21 -26.33
N GLN A 764 -34.92 -17.94 -25.09
CA GLN A 764 -34.01 -17.53 -24.01
C GLN A 764 -33.03 -18.64 -23.64
N VAL A 765 -33.43 -19.91 -23.67
CA VAL A 765 -32.50 -21.04 -23.48
C VAL A 765 -31.45 -21.08 -24.59
N ALA A 766 -31.82 -20.80 -25.84
CA ALA A 766 -30.88 -20.73 -26.95
C ALA A 766 -29.90 -19.55 -26.80
N GLU A 767 -30.37 -18.37 -26.42
CA GLU A 767 -29.55 -17.19 -26.12
C GLU A 767 -28.54 -17.46 -24.99
N ILE A 768 -28.98 -18.06 -23.87
CA ILE A 768 -28.09 -18.42 -22.76
C ILE A 768 -27.03 -19.44 -23.21
N ARG A 769 -27.42 -20.46 -23.99
CA ARG A 769 -26.45 -21.45 -24.53
C ARG A 769 -25.48 -20.83 -25.53
N GLN A 770 -25.90 -19.84 -26.32
CA GLN A 770 -25.02 -19.09 -27.21
C GLN A 770 -24.01 -18.25 -26.43
N ALA A 771 -24.46 -17.51 -25.40
CA ALA A 771 -23.60 -16.67 -24.57
C ALA A 771 -22.49 -17.46 -23.85
N ILE A 772 -22.78 -18.66 -23.34
CA ILE A 772 -21.80 -19.52 -22.66
C ILE A 772 -20.97 -20.42 -23.60
N ALA A 773 -21.31 -20.48 -24.90
CA ALA A 773 -20.51 -21.22 -25.88
C ALA A 773 -19.25 -20.45 -26.32
N VAL A 774 -19.29 -19.12 -26.26
CA VAL A 774 -18.19 -18.23 -26.70
C VAL A 774 -17.37 -17.75 -25.50
N VAL A 775 -16.82 -18.69 -24.72
CA VAL A 775 -15.84 -18.35 -23.68
C VAL A 775 -14.53 -17.91 -24.36
N PRO A 776 -14.01 -16.70 -24.12
CA PRO A 776 -12.73 -16.29 -24.65
C PRO A 776 -11.64 -17.28 -24.26
N THR A 777 -10.79 -17.70 -25.20
CA THR A 777 -9.79 -18.75 -24.97
C THR A 777 -8.83 -18.44 -23.82
N GLN A 778 -8.59 -17.15 -23.59
CA GLN A 778 -7.79 -16.59 -22.49
C GLN A 778 -8.44 -16.73 -21.10
N PHE A 779 -9.76 -16.97 -21.03
CA PHE A 779 -10.56 -17.08 -19.81
C PHE A 779 -11.19 -18.48 -19.69
N SER A 780 -10.44 -19.55 -19.99
CA SER A 780 -11.07 -20.87 -20.17
C SER A 780 -10.91 -21.84 -18.99
N GLU A 781 -10.00 -21.64 -18.03
CA GLU A 781 -9.79 -22.61 -16.94
C GLU A 781 -10.72 -22.42 -15.74
N ARG A 782 -10.95 -21.17 -15.29
CA ARG A 782 -11.78 -20.84 -14.12
C ARG A 782 -13.28 -20.81 -14.47
N GLU A 783 -13.60 -20.62 -15.75
CA GLU A 783 -14.95 -20.40 -16.27
C GLU A 783 -15.64 -21.71 -16.69
N ARG A 784 -14.86 -22.71 -17.16
CA ARG A 784 -15.34 -24.04 -17.57
C ARG A 784 -16.26 -24.71 -16.54
N PRO A 785 -15.95 -24.73 -15.23
CA PRO A 785 -16.84 -25.30 -14.21
C PRO A 785 -18.20 -24.59 -14.14
N VAL A 786 -18.20 -23.26 -14.20
CA VAL A 786 -19.43 -22.45 -14.15
C VAL A 786 -20.28 -22.69 -15.41
N VAL A 787 -19.67 -22.74 -16.60
CA VAL A 787 -20.37 -23.10 -17.85
C VAL A 787 -20.95 -24.52 -17.79
N ALA A 788 -20.24 -25.46 -17.19
CA ALA A 788 -20.74 -26.82 -17.02
C ALA A 788 -21.97 -26.86 -16.10
N ASP A 789 -21.96 -26.09 -14.99
CA ASP A 789 -23.09 -26.00 -14.07
C ASP A 789 -24.30 -25.29 -14.69
N VAL A 790 -24.10 -24.20 -15.44
CA VAL A 790 -25.17 -23.55 -16.22
C VAL A 790 -25.82 -24.54 -17.19
N ASN A 791 -25.01 -25.33 -17.92
CA ASN A 791 -25.52 -26.35 -18.84
C ASN A 791 -26.27 -27.52 -18.15
N ARG A 792 -26.03 -27.79 -16.86
CA ARG A 792 -26.81 -28.76 -16.06
C ARG A 792 -28.11 -28.17 -15.51
N LEU A 793 -28.21 -26.84 -15.43
CA LEU A 793 -29.41 -26.17 -14.96
C LEU A 793 -30.46 -26.02 -16.06
N LEU A 794 -30.02 -25.72 -17.29
CA LEU A 794 -30.83 -25.57 -18.51
C LEU A 794 -31.26 -26.93 -19.12
#